data_AF-A0A9E4TSJ0-F1
#
_entry.id   AF-A0A9E4TSJ0-F1
#
_cell.length_a   1.000
_cell.length_b   1.000
_cell.length_c   1.000
_cell.angle_alpha   90.00
_cell.angle_beta   90.00
_cell.angle_gamma   90.00
#
_symmetry.space_group_name_H-M   'P 1'
#
loop_
_entity.id
_entity.type
_entity.pdbx_description
1 polymer ?
#
loop_
_entity_poly.entity_id
_entity_poly.type
_entity_poly.pdbx_seq_one_letter_code
_entity_poly.pdbx_strand_id
1 'polypeptide(L)'
;MTVFTARKLCIAYFLLAILSLPQMGVASILVVAPHPDDDIITASGVIADAVDRGEQVTVVYITNGDISGIAQGLVRQSEAVNAQVDYLGTTESDLIFLGYPDGSLDVIYRFYPDETDVYTTASGQSTTYGNRGLGGTDYHTFRFGSPANYNRFNIISDLTSIIDTYRPDHIFTTSEFDNHTDHSTTYELILLGLQNVFAADPTYTPSLHKTVVWSSQPSIWPEPLDPTTFHVEIPDLNQTALDWADRESLNVPLSMQDTLLSNNLKVNAIARHVTQGGIQGFLGKFVHKDEIFWIENPLTANTPPVVDAGPSIAVAMGETVQLDASGSFDIGGAQLAYQWSQLSGPGVILSDPTSETPFFTAPSGLQEDAVLRFRLVVSNGNFSTIPDHVEVTVQSLDQNIAPIASSVTASSENAGATQTAQKAIDGVATGWPIDYTREWASSGEGTGAWIELTWDQVYAVNRIVLYDRPNSADQISSATLSFSDGSTLTVGPLDNGGLATTYSFPAKYINSLRMTVDQVGGSTINVGLAEIEVFGSLGTGVNLPPSADAGQDQIVLEGVSVQLDGSGSSDPNNDPLNYLWTQVSGSNVLLSDNTLINPTFTAPTGLLQNEQLVFELVVDDGSLVSSADSVTITVSSNQYSNIAAGAIVSASSENTSTTQTAVKAIDGVATGYPVDHTREWATVGEGAGAWLDLNWSDAYTIDRVVLYDRPNGADHIQSALLSFSDGSTVAVGALDNAGGMTEVVFAQRTVTSMRLTVEQTASTSTNIGLAEIEVYGTRDDGVNLRPTADAGPDQSVLEGDLVSLDGSASSDPNGDPINYQWLQVSGIPVTLSGSMTVSPSFIAPSGLTQSEVLVFELVVDDAIDSSLPDTVTITVTSLQNINVAPTASVTASSQNTSTSQTADKAVDTVPSGYPNDHTREWATTGEGAGAWIELAWSSAQTVDRILLYDRPNGNDQIVSGTLTFSDGSTVAIATLDNSGGATEIFITPRSVTSLRLTVDQVSPVTLNAGLAEIEVFATP
;
A
#
# COMPACT_ATOMS: atom_id res chain seq x y z
N MET A 1 -74.51 44.84 -8.52
CA MET A 1 -75.20 43.79 -7.74
C MET A 1 -75.06 42.51 -8.54
N THR A 2 -73.92 41.82 -8.56
CA THR A 2 -73.08 41.33 -7.46
C THR A 2 -73.82 40.44 -6.47
N VAL A 3 -73.14 39.32 -6.20
CA VAL A 3 -73.29 38.33 -5.12
C VAL A 3 -74.10 37.07 -5.48
N PHE A 4 -73.41 35.92 -5.29
CA PHE A 4 -73.84 34.52 -5.33
C PHE A 4 -73.70 33.74 -6.64
N THR A 5 -72.46 33.43 -7.04
CA THR A 5 -71.99 32.07 -7.43
C THR A 5 -70.48 32.08 -7.76
N ALA A 6 -69.62 32.34 -6.76
CA ALA A 6 -68.16 32.26 -6.89
C ALA A 6 -67.52 31.83 -5.56
N ARG A 7 -67.84 30.63 -5.09
CA ARG A 7 -67.09 29.90 -4.05
C ARG A 7 -67.32 28.41 -4.25
N LYS A 8 -66.67 27.82 -5.26
CA LYS A 8 -66.41 26.37 -5.37
C LYS A 8 -65.58 25.94 -6.60
N LEU A 9 -64.92 26.86 -7.32
CA LEU A 9 -64.10 26.52 -8.49
C LEU A 9 -62.65 27.08 -8.49
N CYS A 10 -62.11 27.51 -7.33
CA CYS A 10 -60.71 28.02 -7.24
C CYS A 10 -59.83 27.30 -6.19
N ILE A 11 -60.25 26.16 -5.61
CA ILE A 11 -59.42 25.39 -4.67
C ILE A 11 -58.81 24.13 -5.32
N ALA A 12 -59.22 23.78 -6.55
CA ALA A 12 -58.74 22.59 -7.25
C ALA A 12 -57.63 22.85 -8.28
N TYR A 13 -57.14 24.09 -8.41
CA TYR A 13 -56.04 24.45 -9.33
C TYR A 13 -54.79 25.04 -8.63
N PHE A 14 -54.78 25.09 -7.29
CA PHE A 14 -53.61 25.51 -6.50
C PHE A 14 -52.92 24.34 -5.78
N LEU A 15 -53.39 23.10 -6.00
CA LEU A 15 -52.91 21.87 -5.36
C LEU A 15 -52.29 20.88 -6.36
N LEU A 16 -51.99 21.33 -7.58
CA LEU A 16 -51.41 20.52 -8.66
C LEU A 16 -50.26 21.22 -9.40
N ALA A 17 -49.59 22.16 -8.71
CA ALA A 17 -48.38 22.84 -9.18
C ALA A 17 -47.30 22.99 -8.07
N ILE A 18 -47.33 22.10 -7.06
CA ILE A 18 -46.28 21.98 -6.01
C ILE A 18 -45.83 20.51 -5.90
N LEU A 19 -45.79 19.79 -7.02
CA LEU A 19 -45.23 18.44 -7.10
C LEU A 19 -44.28 18.41 -8.30
N SER A 20 -43.16 19.12 -8.13
CA SER A 20 -41.87 18.97 -8.84
C SER A 20 -41.02 20.22 -8.61
N LEU A 21 -40.87 20.65 -7.35
CA LEU A 21 -39.67 21.38 -6.97
C LEU A 21 -38.82 20.38 -6.19
N PRO A 22 -37.54 20.19 -6.53
CA PRO A 22 -36.66 19.42 -5.66
C PRO A 22 -36.73 20.06 -4.27
N GLN A 23 -36.82 19.23 -3.24
CA GLN A 23 -36.57 19.67 -1.88
C GLN A 23 -35.16 20.28 -1.91
N MET A 24 -35.03 21.61 -1.76
CA MET A 24 -33.72 22.20 -1.55
C MET A 24 -33.17 21.58 -0.27
N GLY A 25 -32.04 20.88 -0.35
CA GLY A 25 -31.32 20.42 0.84
C GLY A 25 -31.08 21.59 1.77
N VAL A 26 -31.21 21.37 3.07
CA VAL A 26 -30.71 22.30 4.09
C VAL A 26 -29.19 22.29 4.01
N ALA A 27 -28.57 23.46 3.90
CA ALA A 27 -27.12 23.57 3.76
C ALA A 27 -26.40 23.02 5.01
N SER A 28 -25.26 22.37 4.81
CA SER A 28 -24.37 21.88 5.87
C SER A 28 -23.21 22.87 6.08
N ILE A 29 -22.99 23.29 7.32
CA ILE A 29 -21.96 24.26 7.70
C ILE A 29 -20.92 23.60 8.60
N LEU A 30 -19.65 23.77 8.24
CA LEU A 30 -18.51 23.40 9.07
C LEU A 30 -17.76 24.67 9.51
N VAL A 31 -17.56 24.85 10.80
CA VAL A 31 -16.70 25.91 11.35
C VAL A 31 -15.43 25.26 11.87
N VAL A 32 -14.28 25.58 11.30
CA VAL A 32 -12.98 25.02 11.73
C VAL A 32 -12.16 26.11 12.42
N ALA A 33 -12.09 25.99 13.75
CA ALA A 33 -11.41 26.91 14.64
C ALA A 33 -10.02 26.39 15.02
N PRO A 34 -8.95 27.21 14.91
CA PRO A 34 -7.62 26.84 15.39
C PRO A 34 -7.61 26.51 16.89
N HIS A 35 -8.30 27.31 17.71
CA HIS A 35 -8.41 27.12 19.17
C HIS A 35 -9.84 27.30 19.71
N PRO A 36 -10.13 26.85 20.95
CA PRO A 36 -11.43 27.04 21.59
C PRO A 36 -11.63 28.50 22.04
N ASP A 37 -12.32 29.27 21.18
CA ASP A 37 -12.73 30.69 21.26
C ASP A 37 -12.80 31.34 19.86
N ASP A 38 -12.02 30.82 18.89
CA ASP A 38 -11.97 31.38 17.55
C ASP A 38 -13.29 31.24 16.79
N ASP A 39 -14.00 30.13 17.00
CA ASP A 39 -15.34 29.85 16.48
C ASP A 39 -16.35 30.96 16.84
N ILE A 40 -16.34 31.42 18.10
CA ILE A 40 -17.32 32.41 18.56
C ILE A 40 -16.99 33.83 18.13
N ILE A 41 -15.71 34.18 17.97
CA ILE A 41 -15.34 35.53 17.51
C ILE A 41 -15.50 35.65 15.99
N THR A 42 -15.27 34.57 15.24
CA THR A 42 -15.36 34.56 13.77
C THR A 42 -16.77 34.29 13.26
N ALA A 43 -17.50 33.31 13.82
CA ALA A 43 -18.70 32.74 13.18
C ALA A 43 -19.90 32.52 14.13
N SER A 44 -19.96 33.14 15.32
CA SER A 44 -21.11 32.92 16.23
C SER A 44 -22.43 33.40 15.62
N GLY A 45 -22.43 34.47 14.84
CA GLY A 45 -23.61 34.93 14.11
C GLY A 45 -24.06 33.93 13.06
N VAL A 46 -23.12 33.45 12.25
CA VAL A 46 -23.36 32.38 11.26
C VAL A 46 -23.95 31.13 11.92
N ILE A 47 -23.34 30.65 13.00
CA ILE A 47 -23.78 29.46 13.75
C ILE A 47 -25.21 29.65 14.27
N ALA A 48 -25.48 30.76 14.99
CA ALA A 48 -26.79 30.99 15.59
C ALA A 48 -27.90 31.14 14.54
N ASP A 49 -27.63 31.85 13.44
CA ASP A 49 -28.59 31.99 12.34
C ASP A 49 -28.86 30.65 11.63
N ALA A 50 -27.84 29.80 11.47
CA ALA A 50 -27.99 28.47 10.86
C ALA A 50 -28.77 27.51 11.75
N VAL A 51 -28.47 27.48 13.06
CA VAL A 51 -29.23 26.71 14.05
C VAL A 51 -30.69 27.16 14.10
N ASP A 52 -30.96 28.46 14.08
CA ASP A 52 -32.34 29.01 14.04
C ASP A 52 -33.09 28.60 12.76
N ARG A 53 -32.38 28.36 11.65
CA ARG A 53 -32.95 27.83 10.40
C ARG A 53 -33.07 26.30 10.37
N GLY A 54 -32.51 25.59 11.36
CA GLY A 54 -32.46 24.13 11.40
C GLY A 54 -31.47 23.54 10.39
N GLU A 55 -30.46 24.31 9.99
CA GLU A 55 -29.32 23.83 9.19
C GLU A 55 -28.38 23.00 10.07
N GLN A 56 -27.66 22.06 9.46
CA GLN A 56 -26.66 21.28 10.17
C GLN A 56 -25.41 22.15 10.38
N VAL A 57 -24.98 22.29 11.63
CA VAL A 57 -23.75 23.02 11.97
C VAL A 57 -22.84 22.07 12.74
N THR A 58 -21.58 21.98 12.31
CA THR A 58 -20.52 21.27 13.03
C THR A 58 -19.37 22.22 13.30
N VAL A 59 -18.86 22.24 14.52
CA VAL A 59 -17.74 23.08 14.94
C VAL A 59 -16.55 22.20 15.31
N VAL A 60 -15.43 22.39 14.63
CA VAL A 60 -14.20 21.62 14.82
C VAL A 60 -13.14 22.51 15.45
N TYR A 61 -12.50 22.02 16.51
CA TYR A 61 -11.37 22.66 17.15
C TYR A 61 -10.10 21.86 16.85
N ILE A 62 -9.14 22.46 16.13
CA ILE A 62 -7.88 21.78 15.76
C ILE A 62 -7.06 21.51 17.03
N THR A 63 -6.79 22.57 17.80
CA THR A 63 -5.99 22.48 19.02
C THR A 63 -6.85 22.64 20.28
N ASN A 64 -6.32 22.20 21.40
CA ASN A 64 -6.95 22.40 22.72
C ASN A 64 -6.70 23.79 23.32
N GLY A 65 -5.91 24.64 22.66
CA GLY A 65 -5.55 25.94 23.20
C GLY A 65 -4.73 25.85 24.51
N ASP A 66 -3.94 24.80 24.65
CA ASP A 66 -3.33 24.31 25.87
C ASP A 66 -1.83 24.62 25.96
N ILE A 67 -1.39 25.79 25.47
CA ILE A 67 0.01 26.22 25.53
C ILE A 67 0.61 26.12 26.96
N SER A 68 -0.21 26.26 28.01
CA SER A 68 0.21 26.10 29.42
C SER A 68 -0.03 24.70 30.01
N GLY A 69 -0.38 23.71 29.20
CA GLY A 69 -0.58 22.30 29.57
C GLY A 69 -2.04 21.82 29.55
N ILE A 70 -2.21 20.49 29.60
CA ILE A 70 -3.50 19.77 29.48
C ILE A 70 -4.62 20.32 30.38
N ALA A 71 -4.29 20.70 31.62
CA ALA A 71 -5.29 21.22 32.55
C ALA A 71 -5.96 22.51 32.05
N GLN A 72 -5.22 23.36 31.31
CA GLN A 72 -5.79 24.54 30.66
C GLN A 72 -6.67 24.13 29.47
N GLY A 73 -6.20 23.19 28.65
CA GLY A 73 -6.94 22.68 27.49
C GLY A 73 -8.32 22.14 27.85
N LEU A 74 -8.41 21.27 28.86
CA LEU A 74 -9.70 20.71 29.32
C LEU A 74 -10.69 21.78 29.84
N VAL A 75 -10.17 22.85 30.46
CA VAL A 75 -11.00 23.99 30.85
C VAL A 75 -11.50 24.71 29.61
N ARG A 76 -10.64 24.98 28.63
CA ARG A 76 -11.01 25.64 27.38
C ARG A 76 -12.02 24.86 26.55
N GLN A 77 -11.90 23.53 26.47
CA GLN A 77 -12.94 22.67 25.86
C GLN A 77 -14.29 22.92 26.54
N SER A 78 -14.30 22.97 27.87
CA SER A 78 -15.53 23.23 28.62
C SER A 78 -16.08 24.65 28.43
N GLU A 79 -15.21 25.65 28.31
CA GLU A 79 -15.61 27.03 27.99
C GLU A 79 -16.28 27.10 26.62
N ALA A 80 -15.70 26.46 25.60
CA ALA A 80 -16.25 26.39 24.25
C ALA A 80 -17.61 25.68 24.21
N VAL A 81 -17.74 24.49 24.83
CA VAL A 81 -19.04 23.80 24.89
C VAL A 81 -20.09 24.67 25.60
N ASN A 82 -19.75 25.31 26.71
CA ASN A 82 -20.71 26.18 27.41
C ASN A 82 -21.09 27.40 26.56
N ALA A 83 -20.17 27.97 25.77
CA ALA A 83 -20.47 29.08 24.88
C ALA A 83 -21.46 28.66 23.78
N GLN A 84 -21.19 27.51 23.18
CA GLN A 84 -21.94 26.91 22.09
C GLN A 84 -23.34 26.45 22.53
N VAL A 85 -23.41 25.56 23.53
CA VAL A 85 -24.66 24.93 23.97
C VAL A 85 -25.58 25.88 24.73
N ASP A 86 -25.03 26.74 25.61
CA ASP A 86 -25.88 27.62 26.42
C ASP A 86 -26.38 28.85 25.64
N TYR A 87 -25.71 29.24 24.54
CA TYR A 87 -25.99 30.52 23.87
C TYR A 87 -26.16 30.44 22.36
N LEU A 88 -25.54 29.51 21.64
CA LEU A 88 -25.66 29.44 20.16
C LEU A 88 -26.63 28.35 19.69
N GLY A 89 -27.10 27.50 20.60
CA GLY A 89 -28.17 26.53 20.34
C GLY A 89 -27.70 25.22 19.70
N THR A 90 -26.39 25.04 19.55
CA THR A 90 -25.77 23.76 19.20
C THR A 90 -25.88 22.77 20.36
N THR A 91 -25.66 21.50 20.06
CA THR A 91 -25.54 20.41 21.03
C THR A 91 -24.07 20.03 21.20
N GLU A 92 -23.75 19.33 22.28
CA GLU A 92 -22.37 18.88 22.49
C GLU A 92 -21.89 17.89 21.40
N SER A 93 -22.80 17.16 20.75
CA SER A 93 -22.47 16.29 19.60
C SER A 93 -22.15 17.05 18.32
N ASP A 94 -22.50 18.33 18.23
CA ASP A 94 -22.17 19.20 17.09
C ASP A 94 -20.75 19.76 17.19
N LEU A 95 -20.05 19.48 18.30
CA LEU A 95 -18.73 20.02 18.60
C LEU A 95 -17.68 18.90 18.57
N ILE A 96 -16.65 19.06 17.76
CA ILE A 96 -15.58 18.08 17.56
C ILE A 96 -14.27 18.69 18.03
N PHE A 97 -13.64 18.07 19.03
CA PHE A 97 -12.27 18.41 19.41
C PHE A 97 -11.32 17.42 18.75
N LEU A 98 -10.47 17.87 17.83
CA LEU A 98 -9.40 17.00 17.32
C LEU A 98 -8.39 16.67 18.43
N GLY A 99 -8.23 17.59 19.38
CA GLY A 99 -7.50 17.35 20.61
C GLY A 99 -5.99 17.53 20.49
N TYR A 100 -5.50 18.11 19.39
CA TYR A 100 -4.07 18.33 19.20
C TYR A 100 -3.52 19.39 20.15
N PRO A 101 -2.23 19.29 20.54
CA PRO A 101 -1.56 20.34 21.32
C PRO A 101 -1.46 21.68 20.57
N ASP A 102 -1.45 22.76 21.34
CA ASP A 102 -1.42 24.16 20.88
C ASP A 102 0.00 24.72 20.67
N GLY A 103 0.14 25.70 19.77
CA GLY A 103 1.33 26.54 19.59
C GLY A 103 2.40 26.02 18.64
N SER A 104 2.11 24.98 17.85
CA SER A 104 3.13 24.30 17.02
C SER A 104 2.61 23.74 15.69
N LEU A 105 1.43 24.15 15.22
CA LEU A 105 0.93 23.68 13.92
C LEU A 105 1.87 24.10 12.78
N ASP A 106 2.35 25.34 12.78
CA ASP A 106 3.37 25.83 11.84
C ASP A 106 4.63 24.96 11.85
N VAL A 107 5.10 24.60 13.05
CA VAL A 107 6.32 23.82 13.21
C VAL A 107 6.19 22.47 12.50
N ILE A 108 5.07 21.77 12.76
CA ILE A 108 4.76 20.47 12.17
C ILE A 108 4.54 20.59 10.66
N TYR A 109 3.84 21.63 10.22
CA TYR A 109 3.56 21.84 8.81
C TYR A 109 4.83 22.12 7.99
N ARG A 110 5.70 23.02 8.47
CA ARG A 110 6.81 23.58 7.68
C ARG A 110 8.17 22.90 7.90
N PHE A 111 8.41 22.27 9.04
CA PHE A 111 9.77 21.83 9.43
C PHE A 111 9.94 20.32 9.61
N TYR A 112 8.86 19.53 9.51
CA TYR A 112 8.91 18.08 9.57
C TYR A 112 8.75 17.49 8.17
N PRO A 113 9.83 16.98 7.55
CA PRO A 113 9.79 16.48 6.17
C PRO A 113 8.99 15.17 6.08
N ASP A 114 9.14 14.28 7.06
CA ASP A 114 8.31 13.09 7.22
C ASP A 114 7.01 13.50 7.95
N GLU A 115 5.87 13.19 7.35
CA GLU A 115 4.56 13.55 7.90
C GLU A 115 4.15 12.73 9.13
N THR A 116 4.80 11.59 9.35
CA THR A 116 4.52 10.69 10.47
C THR A 116 5.32 11.04 11.72
N ASP A 117 6.36 11.88 11.60
CA ASP A 117 7.22 12.30 12.70
C ASP A 117 6.41 12.94 13.85
N VAL A 118 6.60 12.41 15.06
CA VAL A 118 5.87 12.83 16.25
C VAL A 118 6.52 14.06 16.90
N TYR A 119 5.76 15.15 16.98
CA TYR A 119 6.16 16.34 17.73
C TYR A 119 5.77 16.24 19.20
N THR A 120 6.67 16.63 20.10
CA THR A 120 6.38 16.78 21.53
C THR A 120 6.52 18.25 21.93
N THR A 121 5.45 18.86 22.46
CA THR A 121 5.47 20.26 22.88
C THR A 121 6.39 20.48 24.08
N ALA A 122 6.72 21.75 24.36
CA ALA A 122 7.52 22.12 25.52
C ALA A 122 6.89 21.70 26.87
N SER A 123 5.57 21.54 26.91
CA SER A 123 4.81 21.10 28.07
C SER A 123 4.63 19.56 28.15
N GLY A 124 5.17 18.82 27.16
CA GLY A 124 5.28 17.36 27.15
C GLY A 124 4.15 16.62 26.44
N GLN A 125 3.23 17.33 25.77
CA GLN A 125 2.15 16.69 24.99
C GLN A 125 2.68 16.21 23.63
N SER A 126 2.34 14.98 23.25
CA SER A 126 2.72 14.38 21.97
C SER A 126 1.60 13.57 21.31
N THR A 127 0.40 13.58 21.89
CA THR A 127 -0.77 12.86 21.40
C THR A 127 -2.03 13.72 21.58
N THR A 128 -3.10 13.37 20.86
CA THR A 128 -4.41 13.99 21.06
C THR A 128 -4.96 13.67 22.45
N TYR A 129 -5.88 14.51 22.92
CA TYR A 129 -6.72 14.22 24.08
C TYR A 129 -7.99 15.07 24.06
N GLY A 130 -9.08 14.54 24.61
CA GLY A 130 -10.31 15.29 24.83
C GLY A 130 -11.23 14.61 25.83
N ASN A 131 -12.12 15.40 26.43
CA ASN A 131 -13.15 14.87 27.34
C ASN A 131 -14.53 15.52 27.18
N ARG A 132 -14.74 16.27 26.09
CA ARG A 132 -15.96 16.99 25.72
C ARG A 132 -16.23 16.80 24.24
N GLY A 133 -17.39 17.25 23.77
CA GLY A 133 -17.76 17.18 22.35
C GLY A 133 -18.28 15.81 21.93
N LEU A 134 -18.26 15.53 20.63
CA LEU A 134 -18.68 14.27 20.02
C LEU A 134 -17.99 13.08 20.70
N GLY A 135 -18.79 12.11 21.18
CA GLY A 135 -18.28 10.94 21.89
C GLY A 135 -17.70 11.21 23.28
N GLY A 136 -17.70 12.46 23.75
CA GLY A 136 -17.10 12.85 25.03
C GLY A 136 -15.58 12.65 25.08
N THR A 137 -14.90 12.66 23.94
CA THR A 137 -13.45 12.45 23.82
C THR A 137 -12.90 13.20 22.59
N ASP A 138 -11.60 13.13 22.31
CA ASP A 138 -11.06 13.67 21.06
C ASP A 138 -11.47 12.84 19.84
N TYR A 139 -11.57 13.48 18.68
CA TYR A 139 -12.08 12.88 17.45
C TYR A 139 -11.35 11.58 17.07
N HIS A 140 -10.01 11.59 17.12
CA HIS A 140 -9.22 10.42 16.75
C HIS A 140 -9.52 9.23 17.69
N THR A 141 -9.58 9.46 19.00
CA THR A 141 -9.99 8.42 19.96
C THR A 141 -11.43 7.97 19.75
N PHE A 142 -12.35 8.89 19.46
CA PHE A 142 -13.73 8.55 19.15
C PHE A 142 -13.85 7.66 17.90
N ARG A 143 -13.07 7.96 16.86
CA ARG A 143 -13.14 7.28 15.56
C ARG A 143 -12.36 5.97 15.53
N PHE A 144 -11.18 5.94 16.15
CA PHE A 144 -10.20 4.85 16.02
C PHE A 144 -9.91 4.11 17.33
N GLY A 145 -10.53 4.53 18.45
CA GLY A 145 -10.42 3.86 19.74
C GLY A 145 -9.15 4.17 20.55
N SER A 146 -8.25 5.00 20.04
CA SER A 146 -7.04 5.45 20.75
C SER A 146 -6.61 6.86 20.32
N PRO A 147 -5.84 7.60 21.15
CA PRO A 147 -5.33 8.91 20.77
C PRO A 147 -4.38 8.89 19.57
N ALA A 148 -4.43 9.92 18.73
CA ALA A 148 -3.49 10.12 17.63
C ALA A 148 -2.13 10.60 18.14
N ASN A 149 -1.06 10.23 17.45
CA ASN A 149 0.22 10.93 17.60
C ASN A 149 0.11 12.36 17.05
N TYR A 150 0.78 13.32 17.69
CA TYR A 150 0.84 14.70 17.21
C TYR A 150 1.83 14.82 16.05
N ASN A 151 1.35 14.59 14.84
CA ASN A 151 2.11 14.66 13.60
C ASN A 151 1.23 15.23 12.47
N ARG A 152 1.83 15.54 11.31
CA ARG A 152 1.11 16.18 10.21
C ARG A 152 0.09 15.22 9.58
N PHE A 153 0.48 13.95 9.41
CA PHE A 153 -0.35 12.91 8.82
C PHE A 153 -1.70 12.78 9.51
N ASN A 154 -1.71 12.60 10.84
CA ASN A 154 -2.96 12.38 11.57
C ASN A 154 -3.87 13.63 11.53
N ILE A 155 -3.31 14.84 11.58
CA ILE A 155 -4.11 16.08 11.53
C ILE A 155 -4.84 16.18 10.18
N ILE A 156 -4.12 15.93 9.08
CA ILE A 156 -4.70 15.94 7.73
C ILE A 156 -5.72 14.81 7.58
N SER A 157 -5.42 13.61 8.09
CA SER A 157 -6.31 12.45 8.06
C SER A 157 -7.62 12.72 8.80
N ASP A 158 -7.57 13.28 10.01
CA ASP A 158 -8.75 13.63 10.80
C ASP A 158 -9.59 14.71 10.10
N LEU A 159 -8.95 15.76 9.56
CA LEU A 159 -9.65 16.80 8.80
C LEU A 159 -10.28 16.25 7.52
N THR A 160 -9.57 15.41 6.76
CA THR A 160 -10.08 14.73 5.57
C THR A 160 -11.31 13.91 5.95
N SER A 161 -11.19 13.11 7.00
CA SER A 161 -12.27 12.27 7.51
C SER A 161 -13.50 13.08 7.91
N ILE A 162 -13.34 14.23 8.59
CA ILE A 162 -14.47 15.09 8.96
C ILE A 162 -15.10 15.74 7.72
N ILE A 163 -14.30 16.31 6.83
CA ILE A 163 -14.82 16.97 5.63
C ILE A 163 -15.58 15.96 4.75
N ASP A 164 -15.06 14.75 4.61
CA ASP A 164 -15.69 13.67 3.86
C ASP A 164 -16.96 13.14 4.56
N THR A 165 -16.96 13.07 5.89
CA THR A 165 -18.12 12.59 6.66
C THR A 165 -19.27 13.59 6.65
N TYR A 166 -18.97 14.88 6.83
CA TYR A 166 -19.99 15.92 7.02
C TYR A 166 -20.35 16.67 5.74
N ARG A 167 -19.53 16.54 4.69
CA ARG A 167 -19.75 17.12 3.35
C ARG A 167 -20.30 18.56 3.38
N PRO A 168 -19.70 19.49 4.14
CA PRO A 168 -20.23 20.85 4.29
C PRO A 168 -20.30 21.63 2.97
N ASP A 169 -21.39 22.34 2.71
CA ASP A 169 -21.48 23.28 1.58
C ASP A 169 -20.61 24.54 1.82
N HIS A 170 -20.49 24.91 3.10
CA HIS A 170 -19.77 26.11 3.56
C HIS A 170 -18.82 25.76 4.69
N ILE A 171 -17.54 26.09 4.52
CA ILE A 171 -16.51 25.94 5.54
C ILE A 171 -16.04 27.32 5.98
N PHE A 172 -16.14 27.63 7.28
CA PHE A 172 -15.69 28.89 7.86
C PHE A 172 -14.41 28.68 8.66
N THR A 173 -13.37 29.47 8.40
CA THR A 173 -12.07 29.33 9.08
C THR A 173 -11.23 30.61 9.04
N THR A 174 -10.01 30.56 9.58
CA THR A 174 -9.03 31.66 9.53
C THR A 174 -8.24 31.65 8.21
N SER A 175 -7.70 32.80 7.82
CA SER A 175 -6.96 32.97 6.55
C SER A 175 -5.46 32.68 6.69
N GLU A 176 -4.83 32.27 5.59
CA GLU A 176 -3.38 32.21 5.38
C GLU A 176 -2.64 33.51 5.71
N PHE A 177 -3.33 34.66 5.64
CA PHE A 177 -2.77 35.98 5.92
C PHE A 177 -2.89 36.40 7.39
N ASP A 178 -3.44 35.54 8.25
CA ASP A 178 -3.49 35.78 9.69
C ASP A 178 -2.09 35.69 10.32
N ASN A 179 -1.73 36.69 11.13
CA ASN A 179 -0.40 36.77 11.75
C ASN A 179 -0.20 35.80 12.93
N HIS A 180 -1.25 35.10 13.38
CA HIS A 180 -1.10 33.97 14.29
C HIS A 180 -0.73 32.71 13.50
N THR A 181 0.35 32.05 13.87
CA THR A 181 0.90 30.92 13.12
C THR A 181 -0.08 29.74 13.04
N ASP A 182 -0.77 29.42 14.14
CA ASP A 182 -1.76 28.34 14.13
C ASP A 182 -3.01 28.70 13.32
N HIS A 183 -3.35 29.99 13.18
CA HIS A 183 -4.48 30.42 12.35
C HIS A 183 -4.16 30.26 10.86
N SER A 184 -3.03 30.83 10.43
CA SER A 184 -2.58 30.71 9.04
C SER A 184 -2.29 29.26 8.65
N THR A 185 -1.76 28.44 9.57
CA THR A 185 -1.53 27.01 9.27
C THR A 185 -2.83 26.18 9.28
N THR A 186 -3.85 26.54 10.06
CA THR A 186 -5.16 25.86 10.00
C THR A 186 -5.77 25.94 8.59
N TYR A 187 -5.68 27.09 7.94
CA TYR A 187 -6.07 27.26 6.53
C TYR A 187 -5.38 26.25 5.62
N GLU A 188 -4.05 26.16 5.71
CA GLU A 188 -3.24 25.28 4.88
C GLU A 188 -3.58 23.80 5.09
N LEU A 189 -3.81 23.38 6.34
CA LEU A 189 -4.20 22.01 6.68
C LEU A 189 -5.60 21.65 6.15
N ILE A 190 -6.54 22.60 6.19
CA ILE A 190 -7.88 22.42 5.60
C ILE A 190 -7.78 22.25 4.08
N LEU A 191 -6.91 23.01 3.39
CA LEU A 191 -6.70 22.83 1.96
C LEU A 191 -6.18 21.43 1.63
N LEU A 192 -5.22 20.89 2.39
CA LEU A 192 -4.75 19.52 2.21
C LEU A 192 -5.87 18.48 2.44
N GLY A 193 -6.67 18.68 3.49
CA GLY A 193 -7.84 17.81 3.72
C GLY A 193 -8.87 17.87 2.59
N LEU A 194 -9.17 19.07 2.09
CA LEU A 194 -10.05 19.27 0.93
C LEU A 194 -9.49 18.65 -0.35
N GLN A 195 -8.18 18.74 -0.57
CA GLN A 195 -7.52 18.11 -1.71
C GLN A 195 -7.68 16.59 -1.67
N ASN A 196 -7.53 15.96 -0.50
CA ASN A 196 -7.75 14.52 -0.35
C ASN A 196 -9.20 14.14 -0.62
N VAL A 197 -10.17 14.89 -0.09
CA VAL A 197 -11.61 14.64 -0.36
C VAL A 197 -11.94 14.85 -1.84
N PHE A 198 -11.38 15.89 -2.47
CA PHE A 198 -11.60 16.13 -3.89
C PHE A 198 -10.95 15.07 -4.78
N ALA A 199 -9.77 14.56 -4.43
CA ALA A 199 -9.12 13.48 -5.17
C ALA A 199 -10.02 12.23 -5.19
N ALA A 200 -10.74 11.96 -4.11
CA ALA A 200 -11.73 10.90 -4.03
C ALA A 200 -13.04 11.24 -4.78
N ASP A 201 -13.52 12.49 -4.65
CA ASP A 201 -14.73 13.00 -5.30
C ASP A 201 -14.52 14.42 -5.88
N PRO A 202 -14.18 14.51 -7.18
CA PRO A 202 -13.96 15.78 -7.87
C PRO A 202 -15.22 16.65 -8.03
N THR A 203 -16.41 16.14 -7.70
CA THR A 203 -17.66 16.90 -7.80
C THR A 203 -17.95 17.72 -6.55
N TYR A 204 -17.27 17.41 -5.44
CA TYR A 204 -17.42 18.11 -4.19
C TYR A 204 -16.73 19.47 -4.22
N THR A 205 -17.52 20.54 -4.30
CA THR A 205 -17.00 21.91 -4.38
C THR A 205 -17.56 22.80 -3.27
N PRO A 206 -17.08 22.66 -2.03
CA PRO A 206 -17.51 23.54 -0.94
C PRO A 206 -16.97 24.96 -1.16
N SER A 207 -17.63 25.93 -0.53
CA SER A 207 -17.10 27.29 -0.44
C SER A 207 -16.34 27.49 0.87
N LEU A 208 -15.15 28.09 0.77
CA LEU A 208 -14.31 28.39 1.93
C LEU A 208 -14.43 29.88 2.25
N HIS A 209 -14.95 30.17 3.45
CA HIS A 209 -15.14 31.50 4.00
C HIS A 209 -14.02 31.78 5.02
N LYS A 210 -12.99 32.49 4.59
CA LYS A 210 -11.82 32.77 5.42
C LYS A 210 -11.82 34.18 6.01
N THR A 211 -11.31 34.33 7.23
CA THR A 211 -11.23 35.63 7.91
C THR A 211 -9.89 35.85 8.60
N VAL A 212 -9.58 37.09 8.94
CA VAL A 212 -8.36 37.44 9.69
C VAL A 212 -8.76 37.91 11.08
N VAL A 213 -8.19 37.25 12.09
CA VAL A 213 -8.34 37.59 13.51
C VAL A 213 -7.15 38.42 13.98
N TRP A 214 -5.93 38.07 13.58
CA TRP A 214 -4.71 38.81 13.92
C TRP A 214 -4.09 39.52 12.71
N SER A 215 -4.17 40.84 12.67
CA SER A 215 -3.67 41.66 11.56
C SER A 215 -2.25 42.20 11.76
N SER A 216 -1.85 42.56 12.98
CA SER A 216 -0.47 42.98 13.34
C SER A 216 -0.22 42.91 14.85
N GLN A 217 1.03 42.80 15.29
CA GLN A 217 1.37 42.67 16.72
C GLN A 217 1.84 44.00 17.34
N PRO A 218 1.27 44.45 18.48
CA PRO A 218 0.08 43.91 19.13
C PRO A 218 -1.22 44.32 18.41
N SER A 219 -2.14 43.37 18.23
CA SER A 219 -3.39 43.65 17.49
C SER A 219 -4.32 44.49 18.35
N ILE A 220 -4.68 45.67 17.83
CA ILE A 220 -5.69 46.56 18.41
C ILE A 220 -6.99 46.55 17.59
N TRP A 221 -7.09 45.71 16.57
CA TRP A 221 -8.28 45.57 15.75
C TRP A 221 -9.04 44.29 16.16
N PRO A 222 -10.39 44.29 16.14
CA PRO A 222 -11.30 45.39 15.81
C PRO A 222 -11.69 46.24 17.05
N GLU A 223 -11.40 47.54 17.09
CA GLU A 223 -11.77 48.41 18.23
C GLU A 223 -12.71 49.56 17.82
N PRO A 224 -13.66 49.96 18.70
CA PRO A 224 -14.02 49.35 20.00
C PRO A 224 -15.10 48.27 19.90
N LEU A 225 -15.34 47.53 20.99
CA LEU A 225 -16.56 46.73 21.19
C LEU A 225 -17.80 47.62 20.98
N ASP A 226 -18.56 47.39 19.91
CA ASP A 226 -19.80 48.11 19.61
C ASP A 226 -20.75 47.25 18.75
N PRO A 227 -21.80 46.65 19.34
CA PRO A 227 -22.74 45.77 18.63
C PRO A 227 -23.59 46.50 17.58
N THR A 228 -23.49 47.83 17.48
CA THR A 228 -24.27 48.65 16.54
C THR A 228 -23.51 49.01 15.26
N THR A 229 -22.20 48.80 15.23
CA THR A 229 -21.33 49.18 14.12
C THR A 229 -20.80 47.97 13.36
N PHE A 230 -20.61 48.13 12.05
CA PHE A 230 -19.92 47.15 11.22
C PHE A 230 -18.41 47.19 11.48
N HIS A 231 -17.72 46.09 11.22
CA HIS A 231 -16.27 46.03 11.18
C HIS A 231 -15.70 47.06 10.21
N VAL A 232 -14.56 47.62 10.60
CA VAL A 232 -13.75 48.52 9.77
C VAL A 232 -12.60 47.77 9.13
N GLU A 233 -12.01 48.35 8.07
CA GLU A 233 -10.92 47.73 7.31
C GLU A 233 -9.77 47.26 8.22
N ILE A 234 -9.32 46.03 7.97
CA ILE A 234 -8.26 45.39 8.74
C ILE A 234 -6.94 46.16 8.52
N PRO A 235 -6.17 46.46 9.58
CA PRO A 235 -4.83 47.01 9.43
C PRO A 235 -3.92 46.11 8.59
N ASP A 236 -3.03 46.71 7.80
CA ASP A 236 -2.03 45.97 7.02
C ASP A 236 -2.59 45.04 5.92
N LEU A 237 -3.89 45.14 5.58
CA LEU A 237 -4.51 44.40 4.49
C LEU A 237 -3.78 44.59 3.14
N ASN A 238 -3.16 45.76 2.95
CA ASN A 238 -2.34 46.09 1.78
C ASN A 238 -1.03 45.28 1.66
N GLN A 239 -0.68 44.47 2.66
CA GLN A 239 0.43 43.51 2.62
C GLN A 239 -0.01 42.11 2.16
N THR A 240 -1.32 41.92 1.97
CA THR A 240 -1.94 40.65 1.57
C THR A 240 -2.48 40.75 0.15
N ALA A 241 -2.97 39.63 -0.38
CA ALA A 241 -3.70 39.61 -1.66
C ALA A 241 -5.20 39.94 -1.49
N LEU A 242 -5.70 40.13 -0.27
CA LEU A 242 -7.11 40.38 0.01
C LEU A 242 -7.49 41.84 -0.29
N ASP A 243 -8.63 42.05 -0.94
CA ASP A 243 -9.24 43.37 -1.12
C ASP A 243 -10.44 43.53 -0.17
N TRP A 244 -10.46 44.63 0.60
CA TRP A 244 -11.56 44.94 1.52
C TRP A 244 -12.91 45.01 0.80
N ALA A 245 -12.94 45.46 -0.45
CA ALA A 245 -14.18 45.59 -1.22
C ALA A 245 -14.81 44.23 -1.60
N ASP A 246 -14.01 43.16 -1.67
CA ASP A 246 -14.44 41.83 -2.10
C ASP A 246 -14.96 40.96 -0.94
N ARG A 247 -14.81 41.42 0.30
CA ARG A 247 -15.27 40.68 1.48
C ARG A 247 -16.80 40.54 1.51
N GLU A 248 -17.24 39.40 1.99
CA GLU A 248 -18.57 39.21 2.53
C GLU A 248 -18.68 39.85 3.92
N SER A 249 -19.80 40.51 4.20
CA SER A 249 -20.12 41.12 5.50
C SER A 249 -21.52 40.65 5.89
N LEU A 250 -21.55 39.62 6.74
CA LEU A 250 -22.77 38.95 7.19
C LEU A 250 -23.26 39.63 8.46
N ASN A 251 -24.51 40.11 8.49
CA ASN A 251 -25.05 40.67 9.73
C ASN A 251 -25.25 39.54 10.75
N VAL A 252 -24.83 39.76 11.99
CA VAL A 252 -25.16 38.84 13.09
C VAL A 252 -26.65 38.96 13.47
N PRO A 253 -27.26 37.94 14.09
CA PRO A 253 -28.66 37.98 14.53
C PRO A 253 -28.96 39.20 15.42
N LEU A 254 -30.23 39.65 15.43
CA LEU A 254 -30.63 40.82 16.24
C LEU A 254 -30.36 40.66 17.74
N SER A 255 -30.38 39.42 18.24
CA SER A 255 -30.00 39.08 19.63
C SER A 255 -28.52 39.36 19.92
N MET A 256 -27.66 39.43 18.91
CA MET A 256 -26.24 39.78 19.00
C MET A 256 -25.95 41.26 18.72
N GLN A 257 -26.96 42.04 18.32
CA GLN A 257 -26.86 43.49 18.12
C GLN A 257 -27.40 44.30 19.32
N ASP A 258 -27.87 43.63 20.39
CA ASP A 258 -28.45 44.31 21.56
C ASP A 258 -27.38 45.15 22.28
N THR A 259 -27.68 46.44 22.45
CA THR A 259 -26.85 47.40 23.19
C THR A 259 -26.87 47.18 24.70
N LEU A 260 -27.89 46.49 25.23
CA LEU A 260 -27.87 46.00 26.60
C LEU A 260 -27.07 44.68 26.61
N LEU A 261 -25.76 44.80 26.85
CA LEU A 261 -24.80 43.71 26.70
C LEU A 261 -25.14 42.42 27.48
N SER A 262 -25.93 42.50 28.56
CA SER A 262 -26.40 41.31 29.30
C SER A 262 -27.40 40.45 28.51
N ASN A 263 -28.09 41.01 27.54
CA ASN A 263 -29.00 40.30 26.64
C ASN A 263 -28.31 39.87 25.34
N ASN A 264 -27.11 40.40 25.08
CA ASN A 264 -26.42 40.18 23.83
C ASN A 264 -25.85 38.77 23.78
N LEU A 265 -26.30 37.98 22.80
CA LEU A 265 -26.01 36.55 22.74
C LEU A 265 -24.50 36.28 22.53
N LYS A 266 -23.86 37.00 21.60
CA LYS A 266 -22.42 36.91 21.33
C LYS A 266 -21.60 37.35 22.55
N VAL A 267 -22.01 38.41 23.24
CA VAL A 267 -21.36 38.84 24.50
C VAL A 267 -21.39 37.75 25.55
N ASN A 268 -22.53 37.07 25.72
CA ASN A 268 -22.70 36.03 26.74
C ASN A 268 -21.91 34.76 26.42
N ALA A 269 -21.80 34.41 25.13
CA ALA A 269 -20.93 33.34 24.63
C ALA A 269 -19.45 33.69 24.89
N ILE A 270 -18.98 34.88 24.47
CA ILE A 270 -17.61 35.36 24.73
C ILE A 270 -17.27 35.38 26.23
N ALA A 271 -18.24 35.72 27.09
CA ALA A 271 -18.04 35.73 28.53
C ALA A 271 -17.73 34.33 29.13
N ARG A 272 -17.96 33.23 28.40
CA ARG A 272 -17.60 31.87 28.84
C ARG A 272 -16.11 31.58 28.73
N HIS A 273 -15.38 32.25 27.83
CA HIS A 273 -13.94 32.05 27.64
C HIS A 273 -13.12 32.87 28.64
N VAL A 274 -13.28 32.54 29.93
CA VAL A 274 -12.65 33.25 31.05
C VAL A 274 -11.13 33.10 30.99
N THR A 275 -10.61 31.95 30.54
CA THR A 275 -9.18 31.73 30.37
C THR A 275 -8.53 32.69 29.36
N GLN A 276 -9.32 33.27 28.46
CA GLN A 276 -8.88 34.21 27.41
C GLN A 276 -9.29 35.67 27.70
N GLY A 277 -9.68 35.96 28.95
CA GLY A 277 -10.07 37.29 29.40
C GLY A 277 -11.51 37.69 29.07
N GLY A 278 -12.25 36.82 28.38
CA GLY A 278 -13.66 37.00 28.02
C GLY A 278 -13.97 38.38 27.43
N ILE A 279 -15.09 38.97 27.86
CA ILE A 279 -15.59 40.24 27.29
C ILE A 279 -14.69 41.46 27.54
N GLN A 280 -13.84 41.42 28.58
CA GLN A 280 -12.91 42.51 28.89
C GLN A 280 -11.57 42.38 28.16
N GLY A 281 -11.33 41.22 27.55
CA GLY A 281 -10.10 40.89 26.83
C GLY A 281 -10.19 41.20 25.34
N PHE A 282 -9.30 40.56 24.57
CA PHE A 282 -9.25 40.69 23.12
C PHE A 282 -10.52 40.19 22.44
N LEU A 283 -11.13 39.11 22.94
CA LEU A 283 -12.32 38.51 22.32
C LEU A 283 -13.51 39.48 22.23
N GLY A 284 -13.76 40.28 23.27
CA GLY A 284 -14.88 41.22 23.30
C GLY A 284 -14.85 42.28 22.20
N LYS A 285 -13.69 42.52 21.60
CA LYS A 285 -13.50 43.45 20.49
C LYS A 285 -14.27 43.02 19.23
N PHE A 286 -14.50 41.73 19.04
CA PHE A 286 -15.24 41.17 17.90
C PHE A 286 -16.77 41.26 18.02
N VAL A 287 -17.30 41.93 19.06
CA VAL A 287 -18.74 42.23 19.13
C VAL A 287 -19.03 43.44 18.26
N HIS A 288 -19.44 43.14 17.03
CA HIS A 288 -19.86 44.09 16.01
C HIS A 288 -21.16 43.60 15.36
N LYS A 289 -21.74 44.43 14.50
CA LYS A 289 -22.99 44.15 13.79
C LYS A 289 -22.84 43.09 12.69
N ASP A 290 -21.62 42.79 12.28
CA ASP A 290 -21.31 41.82 11.23
C ASP A 290 -20.16 40.90 11.57
N GLU A 291 -20.05 39.82 10.81
CA GLU A 291 -18.91 38.93 10.68
C GLU A 291 -18.42 39.03 9.22
N ILE A 292 -17.10 39.09 9.03
CA ILE A 292 -16.50 39.36 7.71
C ILE A 292 -15.71 38.16 7.21
N PHE A 293 -15.84 37.85 5.92
CA PHE A 293 -15.16 36.73 5.28
C PHE A 293 -14.72 37.08 3.86
N TRP A 294 -13.67 36.46 3.37
CA TRP A 294 -13.37 36.36 1.95
C TRP A 294 -13.78 34.97 1.49
N ILE A 295 -14.63 34.91 0.48
CA ILE A 295 -15.10 33.64 -0.07
C ILE A 295 -14.14 33.25 -1.19
N GLU A 296 -13.68 32.01 -1.14
CA GLU A 296 -13.05 31.39 -2.28
C GLU A 296 -13.66 30.02 -2.55
N ASN A 297 -13.56 29.63 -3.81
CA ASN A 297 -13.70 28.23 -4.16
C ASN A 297 -12.28 27.66 -4.21
N PRO A 298 -11.89 26.86 -3.21
CA PRO A 298 -10.53 26.34 -3.10
C PRO A 298 -10.13 25.43 -4.27
N LEU A 299 -11.00 25.15 -5.24
CA LEU A 299 -10.74 24.28 -6.39
C LEU A 299 -10.68 25.06 -7.72
N THR A 300 -10.98 26.36 -7.71
CA THR A 300 -10.81 27.27 -8.87
C THR A 300 -9.93 28.49 -8.55
N ALA A 301 -9.69 28.76 -7.27
CA ALA A 301 -8.54 29.54 -6.83
C ALA A 301 -7.27 28.72 -7.14
N ASN A 302 -6.19 29.39 -7.55
CA ASN A 302 -4.94 28.69 -7.83
C ASN A 302 -4.43 28.00 -6.55
N THR A 303 -4.49 26.67 -6.47
CA THR A 303 -4.09 25.90 -5.29
C THR A 303 -2.61 25.52 -5.32
N PRO A 304 -2.03 25.03 -4.22
CA PRO A 304 -0.84 24.21 -4.28
C PRO A 304 -1.09 22.94 -5.12
N PRO A 305 -0.14 22.51 -5.97
CA PRO A 305 -0.25 21.22 -6.65
C PRO A 305 -0.09 20.05 -5.66
N VAL A 306 -0.52 18.86 -6.05
CA VAL A 306 -0.26 17.60 -5.34
C VAL A 306 1.06 17.03 -5.87
N VAL A 307 1.92 16.56 -4.96
CA VAL A 307 3.20 15.95 -5.30
C VAL A 307 3.16 14.46 -4.98
N ASP A 308 3.71 13.66 -5.88
CA ASP A 308 3.91 12.22 -5.74
C ASP A 308 5.26 11.88 -6.38
N ALA A 309 6.20 11.34 -5.59
CA ALA A 309 7.55 10.94 -5.98
C ALA A 309 7.64 9.47 -6.44
N GLY A 310 6.53 8.74 -6.45
CA GLY A 310 6.47 7.34 -6.81
C GLY A 310 6.97 6.39 -5.71
N PRO A 311 6.82 5.07 -5.93
CA PRO A 311 7.20 4.05 -4.95
C PRO A 311 8.73 3.92 -4.81
N SER A 312 9.18 3.40 -3.66
CA SER A 312 10.60 3.06 -3.46
C SER A 312 11.03 1.88 -4.33
N ILE A 313 12.29 1.88 -4.76
CA ILE A 313 12.80 0.98 -5.81
C ILE A 313 14.04 0.23 -5.32
N ALA A 314 14.19 -1.06 -5.65
CA ALA A 314 15.44 -1.82 -5.46
C ALA A 314 16.07 -2.17 -6.81
N VAL A 315 17.39 -1.98 -6.95
CA VAL A 315 18.13 -2.24 -8.21
C VAL A 315 19.54 -2.78 -7.94
N ALA A 316 20.11 -3.49 -8.93
CA ALA A 316 21.51 -3.88 -8.88
C ALA A 316 22.46 -2.71 -9.23
N MET A 317 23.70 -2.75 -8.73
CA MET A 317 24.67 -1.72 -9.08
C MET A 317 24.94 -1.65 -10.60
N GLY A 318 25.00 -0.44 -11.15
CA GLY A 318 25.22 -0.19 -12.57
C GLY A 318 23.96 -0.22 -13.44
N GLU A 319 22.79 -0.57 -12.91
CA GLU A 319 21.51 -0.50 -13.63
C GLU A 319 21.02 0.92 -13.82
N THR A 320 20.09 1.12 -14.76
CA THR A 320 19.43 2.42 -14.95
C THR A 320 18.18 2.46 -14.09
N VAL A 321 18.10 3.46 -13.21
CA VAL A 321 16.97 3.74 -12.34
C VAL A 321 16.19 4.91 -12.92
N GLN A 322 14.87 4.77 -13.04
CA GLN A 322 13.97 5.84 -13.42
C GLN A 322 13.12 6.23 -12.20
N LEU A 323 13.11 7.51 -11.84
CA LEU A 323 12.16 8.06 -10.87
C LEU A 323 10.91 8.51 -11.62
N ASP A 324 9.75 8.47 -10.98
CA ASP A 324 8.47 8.75 -11.62
C ASP A 324 7.62 9.72 -10.79
N ALA A 325 7.41 10.93 -11.31
CA ALA A 325 6.54 11.93 -10.70
C ALA A 325 5.15 12.02 -11.36
N SER A 326 4.78 11.08 -12.24
CA SER A 326 3.57 11.17 -13.05
C SER A 326 2.26 11.13 -12.23
N GLY A 327 2.32 10.68 -10.98
CA GLY A 327 1.22 10.80 -10.02
C GLY A 327 0.99 12.22 -9.50
N SER A 328 1.90 13.17 -9.75
CA SER A 328 1.74 14.57 -9.35
C SER A 328 0.72 15.29 -10.25
N PHE A 329 -0.21 16.04 -9.68
CA PHE A 329 -1.21 16.77 -10.45
C PHE A 329 -1.56 18.14 -9.85
N ASP A 330 -2.06 19.05 -10.69
CA ASP A 330 -2.69 20.30 -10.25
C ASP A 330 -4.19 20.22 -10.48
N ILE A 331 -4.96 20.47 -9.43
CA ILE A 331 -6.43 20.38 -9.44
C ILE A 331 -7.07 21.40 -10.41
N GLY A 332 -6.43 22.54 -10.63
CA GLY A 332 -6.84 23.57 -11.58
C GLY A 332 -6.36 23.29 -13.00
N GLY A 333 -5.66 22.16 -13.22
CA GLY A 333 -5.05 21.79 -14.48
C GLY A 333 -3.86 22.68 -14.87
N ALA A 334 -3.26 23.39 -13.90
CA ALA A 334 -2.07 24.18 -14.17
C ALA A 334 -0.89 23.27 -14.56
N GLN A 335 -0.05 23.75 -15.47
CA GLN A 335 1.15 23.03 -15.86
C GLN A 335 2.12 22.95 -14.68
N LEU A 336 2.62 21.75 -14.41
CA LEU A 336 3.56 21.50 -13.34
C LEU A 336 5.02 21.70 -13.78
N ALA A 337 5.82 22.18 -12.83
CA ALA A 337 7.27 22.21 -12.87
C ALA A 337 7.80 21.31 -11.74
N TYR A 338 8.72 20.41 -12.08
CA TYR A 338 9.29 19.43 -11.16
C TYR A 338 10.69 19.86 -10.74
N GLN A 339 11.08 19.48 -9.52
CA GLN A 339 12.43 19.68 -9.02
C GLN A 339 12.82 18.52 -8.11
N TRP A 340 13.60 17.60 -8.66
CA TRP A 340 14.23 16.51 -7.95
C TRP A 340 15.55 16.94 -7.31
N SER A 341 15.82 16.40 -6.12
CA SER A 341 17.09 16.55 -5.43
C SER A 341 17.42 15.30 -4.61
N GLN A 342 18.67 14.83 -4.70
CA GLN A 342 19.13 13.74 -3.84
C GLN A 342 19.45 14.30 -2.45
N LEU A 343 18.93 13.65 -1.41
CA LEU A 343 19.15 14.02 0.00
C LEU A 343 20.27 13.23 0.64
N SER A 344 20.35 11.93 0.38
CA SER A 344 21.32 11.02 1.01
C SER A 344 21.73 9.88 0.08
N GLY A 345 22.71 9.09 0.54
CA GLY A 345 23.32 8.00 -0.21
C GLY A 345 24.47 8.46 -1.11
N PRO A 346 25.11 7.52 -1.84
CA PRO A 346 26.15 7.84 -2.82
C PRO A 346 25.61 8.77 -3.90
N GLY A 347 26.36 9.84 -4.21
CA GLY A 347 25.90 10.87 -5.16
C GLY A 347 25.74 10.34 -6.58
N VAL A 348 24.59 10.60 -7.19
CA VAL A 348 24.30 10.27 -8.60
C VAL A 348 24.04 11.52 -9.44
N ILE A 349 24.05 11.36 -10.76
CA ILE A 349 23.70 12.43 -11.70
C ILE A 349 22.38 12.05 -12.35
N LEU A 350 21.32 12.80 -12.03
CA LEU A 350 20.03 12.70 -12.71
C LEU A 350 20.16 13.22 -14.16
N SER A 351 19.48 12.57 -15.10
CA SER A 351 19.44 12.95 -16.51
C SER A 351 18.91 14.38 -16.70
N ASP A 352 17.79 14.70 -16.07
CA ASP A 352 17.23 16.05 -15.95
C ASP A 352 16.43 16.17 -14.64
N PRO A 353 16.95 16.80 -13.58
CA PRO A 353 16.24 16.92 -12.31
C PRO A 353 14.96 17.76 -12.37
N THR A 354 14.63 18.38 -13.51
CA THR A 354 13.38 19.13 -13.71
C THR A 354 12.36 18.38 -14.56
N SER A 355 12.70 17.17 -15.02
CA SER A 355 11.79 16.26 -15.71
C SER A 355 10.81 15.60 -14.74
N GLU A 356 9.64 15.24 -15.24
CA GLU A 356 8.66 14.38 -14.56
C GLU A 356 9.24 12.98 -14.30
N THR A 357 10.02 12.42 -15.24
CA THR A 357 10.58 11.07 -15.12
C THR A 357 12.10 11.04 -15.33
N PRO A 358 12.91 11.63 -14.42
CA PRO A 358 14.36 11.60 -14.56
C PRO A 358 14.90 10.18 -14.34
N PHE A 359 16.09 9.90 -14.90
CA PHE A 359 16.78 8.63 -14.67
C PHE A 359 18.24 8.85 -14.29
N PHE A 360 18.86 7.86 -13.67
CA PHE A 360 20.29 7.82 -13.37
C PHE A 360 20.83 6.40 -13.46
N THR A 361 22.15 6.24 -13.46
CA THR A 361 22.79 4.92 -13.34
C THR A 361 23.16 4.65 -11.88
N ALA A 362 22.72 3.52 -11.34
CA ALA A 362 22.98 3.10 -9.99
C ALA A 362 24.50 3.05 -9.70
N PRO A 363 24.98 3.57 -8.55
CA PRO A 363 26.40 3.59 -8.21
C PRO A 363 27.06 2.21 -8.25
N SER A 364 28.17 2.09 -8.98
CA SER A 364 28.99 0.86 -9.03
C SER A 364 30.06 0.82 -7.94
N GLY A 365 30.49 -0.37 -7.54
CA GLY A 365 31.63 -0.57 -6.63
C GLY A 365 31.31 -0.30 -5.16
N LEU A 366 30.04 -0.44 -4.77
CA LEU A 366 29.61 -0.41 -3.39
C LEU A 366 30.13 -1.64 -2.63
N GLN A 367 30.49 -1.45 -1.35
CA GLN A 367 30.99 -2.53 -0.47
C GLN A 367 29.88 -3.21 0.33
N GLU A 368 28.73 -2.56 0.42
CA GLU A 368 27.47 -2.98 1.05
C GLU A 368 26.32 -2.24 0.34
N ASP A 369 25.08 -2.66 0.56
CA ASP A 369 23.92 -2.02 -0.05
C ASP A 369 23.86 -0.52 0.31
N ALA A 370 23.40 0.29 -0.64
CA ALA A 370 23.28 1.73 -0.44
C ALA A 370 21.85 2.19 -0.68
N VAL A 371 21.28 2.90 0.30
CA VAL A 371 19.99 3.58 0.14
C VAL A 371 20.22 5.02 -0.30
N LEU A 372 19.70 5.39 -1.47
CA LEU A 372 19.68 6.74 -1.99
C LEU A 372 18.28 7.32 -1.73
N ARG A 373 18.19 8.45 -1.03
CA ARG A 373 16.91 9.15 -0.84
C ARG A 373 16.82 10.33 -1.79
N PHE A 374 15.72 10.42 -2.52
CA PHE A 374 15.39 11.56 -3.37
C PHE A 374 14.21 12.33 -2.79
N ARG A 375 14.17 13.61 -3.11
CA ARG A 375 13.13 14.56 -2.77
C ARG A 375 12.60 15.19 -4.04
N LEU A 376 11.29 15.20 -4.23
CA LEU A 376 10.57 15.90 -5.29
C LEU A 376 9.84 17.13 -4.73
N VAL A 377 9.96 18.27 -5.40
CA VAL A 377 9.09 19.43 -5.22
C VAL A 377 8.39 19.72 -6.55
N VAL A 378 7.09 19.94 -6.49
CA VAL A 378 6.28 20.31 -7.65
C VAL A 378 5.79 21.75 -7.50
N SER A 379 5.66 22.48 -8.60
CA SER A 379 5.14 23.85 -8.59
C SER A 379 4.27 24.12 -9.80
N ASN A 380 3.20 24.86 -9.60
CA ASN A 380 2.35 25.36 -10.69
C ASN A 380 2.67 26.83 -11.06
N GLY A 381 3.84 27.33 -10.64
CA GLY A 381 4.30 28.70 -10.90
C GLY A 381 3.82 29.75 -9.90
N ASN A 382 2.79 29.45 -9.11
CA ASN A 382 2.28 30.34 -8.06
C ASN A 382 2.53 29.75 -6.66
N PHE A 383 2.43 28.42 -6.53
CA PHE A 383 2.69 27.68 -5.30
C PHE A 383 3.72 26.58 -5.59
N SER A 384 4.46 26.19 -4.55
CA SER A 384 5.33 25.03 -4.56
C SER A 384 4.88 24.08 -3.46
N THR A 385 4.89 22.79 -3.73
CA THR A 385 4.49 21.77 -2.76
C THR A 385 5.45 21.69 -1.60
N ILE A 386 4.94 21.18 -0.48
CA ILE A 386 5.81 20.49 0.48
C ILE A 386 6.40 19.28 -0.27
N PRO A 387 7.67 18.92 -0.05
CA PRO A 387 8.31 17.90 -0.87
C PRO A 387 7.87 16.48 -0.52
N ASP A 388 7.79 15.62 -1.53
CA ASP A 388 7.65 14.16 -1.37
C ASP A 388 8.99 13.43 -1.58
N HIS A 389 9.10 12.18 -1.14
CA HIS A 389 10.34 11.42 -1.12
C HIS A 389 10.19 9.99 -1.65
N VAL A 390 11.27 9.51 -2.27
CA VAL A 390 11.39 8.11 -2.72
C VAL A 390 12.77 7.57 -2.35
N GLU A 391 12.83 6.30 -1.95
CA GLU A 391 14.08 5.59 -1.67
C GLU A 391 14.47 4.66 -2.82
N VAL A 392 15.76 4.63 -3.15
CA VAL A 392 16.33 3.67 -4.08
C VAL A 392 17.39 2.84 -3.37
N THR A 393 17.13 1.56 -3.17
CA THR A 393 18.09 0.61 -2.60
C THR A 393 18.94 0.00 -3.70
N VAL A 394 20.24 0.31 -3.68
CA VAL A 394 21.22 -0.20 -4.65
C VAL A 394 21.98 -1.34 -4.02
N GLN A 395 21.78 -2.54 -4.55
CA GLN A 395 22.36 -3.77 -4.01
C GLN A 395 23.83 -3.96 -4.43
N SER A 396 24.67 -4.33 -3.47
CA SER A 396 26.10 -4.58 -3.64
C SER A 396 26.36 -6.03 -4.04
N LEU A 397 27.14 -6.26 -5.10
CA LEU A 397 27.53 -7.62 -5.54
C LEU A 397 28.79 -8.17 -4.81
N ASP A 398 29.42 -7.43 -3.89
CA ASP A 398 30.75 -7.77 -3.30
C ASP A 398 30.62 -8.27 -1.84
N GLN A 399 29.95 -9.41 -1.63
CA GLN A 399 29.72 -9.98 -0.29
C GLN A 399 30.93 -10.74 0.27
N ASN A 400 31.09 -10.78 1.60
CA ASN A 400 32.02 -11.72 2.26
C ASN A 400 31.43 -13.13 2.22
N ILE A 401 31.96 -13.97 1.34
CA ILE A 401 31.50 -15.34 1.12
C ILE A 401 32.17 -16.35 2.06
N ALA A 402 33.15 -15.96 2.89
CA ALA A 402 33.82 -16.90 3.79
C ALA A 402 32.87 -17.61 4.77
N PRO A 403 31.88 -16.93 5.42
CA PRO A 403 30.96 -17.58 6.35
C PRO A 403 30.03 -18.62 5.73
N ILE A 404 29.79 -18.54 4.41
CA ILE A 404 28.90 -19.45 3.67
C ILE A 404 29.67 -20.57 2.96
N ALA A 405 30.95 -20.79 3.29
CA ALA A 405 31.70 -21.93 2.80
C ALA A 405 31.04 -23.25 3.24
N SER A 406 30.68 -24.09 2.27
CA SER A 406 30.13 -25.45 2.47
C SER A 406 31.04 -26.35 3.34
N SER A 407 32.35 -26.10 3.31
CA SER A 407 33.33 -26.84 4.11
C SER A 407 34.55 -25.97 4.40
N VAL A 408 35.01 -26.01 5.66
CA VAL A 408 36.27 -25.41 6.10
C VAL A 408 37.14 -26.46 6.77
N THR A 409 38.34 -26.67 6.25
CA THR A 409 39.28 -27.68 6.76
C THR A 409 40.67 -27.09 6.93
N ALA A 410 41.49 -27.69 7.79
CA ALA A 410 42.88 -27.27 8.01
C ALA A 410 43.81 -28.49 8.13
N SER A 411 45.11 -28.26 8.00
CA SER A 411 46.16 -29.28 8.21
C SER A 411 46.07 -29.91 9.60
N SER A 412 45.82 -29.08 10.61
CA SER A 412 45.51 -29.47 11.98
C SER A 412 44.79 -28.34 12.71
N GLU A 413 44.22 -28.67 13.86
CA GLU A 413 43.54 -27.70 14.74
C GLU A 413 43.68 -28.11 16.20
N ASN A 414 43.74 -27.12 17.10
CA ASN A 414 43.77 -27.36 18.54
C ASN A 414 42.33 -27.44 19.10
N ALA A 415 41.59 -28.49 18.70
CA ALA A 415 40.19 -28.69 19.06
C ALA A 415 39.94 -28.72 20.58
N GLY A 416 40.91 -29.20 21.37
CA GLY A 416 40.83 -29.21 22.84
C GLY A 416 40.81 -27.81 23.47
N ALA A 417 41.28 -26.79 22.75
CA ALA A 417 41.22 -25.38 23.11
C ALA A 417 40.16 -24.60 22.29
N THR A 418 39.27 -25.31 21.57
CA THR A 418 38.22 -24.74 20.69
C THR A 418 38.74 -23.89 19.53
N GLN A 419 40.02 -24.00 19.18
CA GLN A 419 40.67 -23.24 18.11
C GLN A 419 40.54 -23.96 16.74
N THR A 420 39.30 -24.18 16.31
CA THR A 420 38.98 -24.94 15.09
C THR A 420 39.09 -24.11 13.82
N ALA A 421 39.21 -24.74 12.66
CA ALA A 421 39.26 -24.03 11.37
C ALA A 421 38.05 -23.11 11.13
N GLN A 422 36.86 -23.50 11.62
CA GLN A 422 35.64 -22.68 11.56
C GLN A 422 35.77 -21.30 12.22
N LYS A 423 36.67 -21.17 13.21
CA LYS A 423 36.92 -19.90 13.91
C LYS A 423 37.64 -18.87 13.07
N ALA A 424 38.15 -19.26 11.90
CA ALA A 424 38.71 -18.31 10.96
C ALA A 424 37.63 -17.63 10.09
N ILE A 425 36.36 -18.06 10.13
CA ILE A 425 35.31 -17.55 9.23
C ILE A 425 34.03 -17.11 9.97
N ASP A 426 34.11 -16.90 11.29
CA ASP A 426 32.93 -16.63 12.12
C ASP A 426 32.63 -15.13 12.29
N GLY A 427 33.37 -14.27 11.57
CA GLY A 427 33.23 -12.82 11.58
C GLY A 427 33.87 -12.16 12.81
N VAL A 428 34.72 -12.87 13.54
CA VAL A 428 35.35 -12.40 14.79
C VAL A 428 36.87 -12.34 14.65
N ALA A 429 37.37 -11.22 14.12
CA ALA A 429 38.81 -10.94 13.95
C ALA A 429 39.60 -10.67 15.25
N THR A 430 39.17 -11.19 16.40
CA THR A 430 39.84 -11.03 17.70
C THR A 430 40.34 -12.37 18.21
N GLY A 431 41.41 -12.39 19.01
CA GLY A 431 42.01 -13.64 19.48
C GLY A 431 42.80 -13.51 20.77
N TRP A 432 43.80 -14.40 20.95
CA TRP A 432 44.77 -14.26 22.04
C TRP A 432 45.46 -12.88 21.97
N PRO A 433 45.69 -12.18 23.10
CA PRO A 433 45.57 -12.64 24.49
C PRO A 433 44.19 -12.43 25.13
N ILE A 434 43.23 -11.84 24.43
CA ILE A 434 41.91 -11.51 25.00
C ILE A 434 41.07 -12.79 25.14
N ASP A 435 40.92 -13.53 24.03
CA ASP A 435 40.14 -14.76 24.00
C ASP A 435 40.66 -15.67 22.88
N TYR A 436 41.47 -16.65 23.24
CA TYR A 436 42.06 -17.58 22.28
C TYR A 436 41.05 -18.57 21.67
N THR A 437 39.80 -18.58 22.14
CA THR A 437 38.76 -19.51 21.63
C THR A 437 38.09 -19.01 20.34
N ARG A 438 38.45 -17.80 19.89
CA ARG A 438 37.88 -17.10 18.73
C ARG A 438 38.74 -17.16 17.47
N GLU A 439 39.83 -17.92 17.50
CA GLU A 439 40.81 -17.97 16.42
C GLU A 439 41.05 -19.43 15.99
N TRP A 440 41.42 -19.64 14.74
CA TRP A 440 41.99 -20.92 14.32
C TRP A 440 43.46 -20.97 14.73
N ALA A 441 43.89 -22.09 15.32
CA ALA A 441 45.30 -22.37 15.57
C ALA A 441 45.60 -23.85 15.31
N SER A 442 46.65 -24.10 14.54
CA SER A 442 47.17 -25.45 14.30
C SER A 442 47.68 -26.12 15.59
N SER A 443 47.80 -27.44 15.58
CA SER A 443 48.29 -28.24 16.69
C SER A 443 49.78 -28.59 16.50
N GLY A 444 50.67 -27.68 16.87
CA GLY A 444 52.12 -27.89 16.84
C GLY A 444 52.76 -27.71 15.46
N GLU A 445 52.13 -26.92 14.59
CA GLU A 445 52.58 -26.69 13.21
C GLU A 445 53.03 -25.23 12.98
N GLY A 446 53.91 -25.06 12.00
CA GLY A 446 54.42 -23.75 11.53
C GLY A 446 54.42 -23.70 10.00
N THR A 447 55.59 -23.61 9.37
CA THR A 447 55.71 -23.74 7.91
C THR A 447 55.08 -25.03 7.39
N GLY A 448 54.22 -24.93 6.39
CA GLY A 448 53.50 -26.02 5.74
C GLY A 448 52.08 -26.25 6.27
N ALA A 449 51.68 -25.61 7.37
CA ALA A 449 50.29 -25.63 7.82
C ALA A 449 49.38 -24.96 6.78
N TRP A 450 48.13 -25.41 6.67
CA TRP A 450 47.18 -24.88 5.70
C TRP A 450 45.75 -24.82 6.23
N ILE A 451 44.96 -23.92 5.66
CA ILE A 451 43.49 -23.84 5.81
C ILE A 451 42.85 -23.73 4.43
N GLU A 452 41.74 -24.41 4.22
CA GLU A 452 41.02 -24.51 2.94
C GLU A 452 39.52 -24.29 3.15
N LEU A 453 38.98 -23.33 2.40
CA LEU A 453 37.55 -23.03 2.28
C LEU A 453 37.06 -23.60 0.95
N THR A 454 35.92 -24.28 0.97
CA THR A 454 35.25 -24.83 -0.22
C THR A 454 33.80 -24.37 -0.25
N TRP A 455 33.33 -23.97 -1.42
CA TRP A 455 31.95 -23.59 -1.69
C TRP A 455 31.32 -24.56 -2.69
N ASP A 456 30.01 -24.77 -2.58
CA ASP A 456 29.26 -25.60 -3.53
C ASP A 456 29.10 -24.90 -4.90
N GLN A 457 29.29 -23.57 -4.94
CA GLN A 457 29.16 -22.72 -6.12
C GLN A 457 30.49 -22.06 -6.51
N VAL A 458 30.59 -21.58 -7.76
CA VAL A 458 31.73 -20.79 -8.25
C VAL A 458 31.47 -19.30 -8.01
N TYR A 459 32.42 -18.64 -7.35
CA TYR A 459 32.40 -17.21 -7.06
C TYR A 459 33.51 -16.48 -7.83
N ALA A 460 33.18 -15.30 -8.37
CA ALA A 460 34.12 -14.30 -8.86
C ALA A 460 34.74 -13.53 -7.68
N VAL A 461 35.77 -14.09 -7.07
CA VAL A 461 36.50 -13.51 -5.94
C VAL A 461 37.54 -12.51 -6.42
N ASN A 462 37.53 -11.31 -5.86
CA ASN A 462 38.43 -10.22 -6.25
C ASN A 462 39.26 -9.66 -5.07
N ARG A 463 38.91 -10.02 -3.83
CA ARG A 463 39.51 -9.45 -2.62
C ARG A 463 39.50 -10.46 -1.48
N ILE A 464 40.59 -10.51 -0.71
CA ILE A 464 40.73 -11.33 0.49
C ILE A 464 41.32 -10.46 1.60
N VAL A 465 40.80 -10.60 2.82
CA VAL A 465 41.34 -9.94 4.01
C VAL A 465 41.80 -11.01 5.00
N LEU A 466 43.04 -10.91 5.45
CA LEU A 466 43.66 -11.86 6.38
C LEU A 466 44.00 -11.17 7.69
N TYR A 467 43.64 -11.80 8.80
CA TYR A 467 43.98 -11.34 10.15
C TYR A 467 44.87 -12.39 10.81
N ASP A 468 46.12 -12.03 11.09
CA ASP A 468 46.99 -12.89 11.89
C ASP A 468 46.45 -13.01 13.32
N ARG A 469 46.94 -13.99 14.08
CA ARG A 469 46.66 -14.06 15.50
C ARG A 469 47.38 -12.90 16.21
N PRO A 470 46.76 -12.19 17.19
CA PRO A 470 47.42 -11.12 17.94
C PRO A 470 48.47 -11.64 18.95
N ASN A 471 49.37 -12.52 18.52
CA ASN A 471 50.37 -13.18 19.33
C ASN A 471 51.78 -12.85 18.84
N SER A 472 52.54 -12.12 19.65
CA SER A 472 53.92 -11.72 19.34
C SER A 472 54.90 -12.85 18.98
N ALA A 473 54.57 -14.12 19.24
CA ALA A 473 55.39 -15.28 18.92
C ALA A 473 55.06 -16.00 17.58
N ASP A 474 53.89 -15.78 16.99
CA ASP A 474 53.29 -16.69 15.99
C ASP A 474 53.08 -16.09 14.57
N GLN A 475 53.74 -14.96 14.26
CA GLN A 475 53.53 -14.22 13.00
C GLN A 475 53.68 -15.08 11.73
N ILE A 476 52.68 -15.04 10.85
CA ILE A 476 52.79 -15.52 9.46
C ILE A 476 53.61 -14.52 8.65
N SER A 477 54.85 -14.89 8.33
CA SER A 477 55.78 -14.04 7.59
C SER A 477 55.59 -14.13 6.07
N SER A 478 55.10 -15.27 5.57
CA SER A 478 54.61 -15.43 4.20
C SER A 478 53.71 -16.65 4.07
N ALA A 479 52.76 -16.61 3.15
CA ALA A 479 51.91 -17.72 2.78
C ALA A 479 51.54 -17.67 1.29
N THR A 480 51.04 -18.77 0.75
CA THR A 480 50.55 -18.87 -0.62
C THR A 480 49.08 -19.23 -0.61
N LEU A 481 48.25 -18.36 -1.20
CA LEU A 481 46.86 -18.62 -1.53
C LEU A 481 46.81 -19.38 -2.86
N SER A 482 46.21 -20.57 -2.88
CA SER A 482 45.96 -21.39 -4.06
C SER A 482 44.47 -21.42 -4.35
N PHE A 483 44.10 -21.12 -5.59
CA PHE A 483 42.73 -20.97 -6.03
C PHE A 483 42.31 -22.20 -6.87
N SER A 484 41.03 -22.57 -6.86
CA SER A 484 40.56 -23.74 -7.63
C SER A 484 40.65 -23.57 -9.15
N ASP A 485 40.78 -22.33 -9.65
CA ASP A 485 41.12 -22.01 -11.04
C ASP A 485 42.58 -22.36 -11.42
N GLY A 486 43.37 -22.87 -10.47
CA GLY A 486 44.77 -23.27 -10.64
C GLY A 486 45.77 -22.13 -10.45
N SER A 487 45.30 -20.89 -10.20
CA SER A 487 46.17 -19.75 -9.96
C SER A 487 46.66 -19.68 -8.49
N THR A 488 47.69 -18.88 -8.24
CA THR A 488 48.24 -18.69 -6.88
C THR A 488 48.59 -17.23 -6.60
N LEU A 489 48.51 -16.80 -5.34
CA LEU A 489 48.92 -15.49 -4.86
C LEU A 489 49.76 -15.62 -3.57
N THR A 490 50.98 -15.11 -3.58
CA THR A 490 51.81 -15.02 -2.36
C THR A 490 51.38 -13.81 -1.51
N VAL A 491 51.18 -14.05 -0.23
CA VAL A 491 50.75 -13.07 0.79
C VAL A 491 51.73 -13.05 1.97
N GLY A 492 51.62 -12.05 2.83
CA GLY A 492 52.47 -11.80 3.98
C GLY A 492 53.60 -10.77 3.75
N PRO A 493 54.30 -10.34 4.82
CA PRO A 493 54.03 -10.69 6.22
C PRO A 493 52.70 -10.12 6.70
N LEU A 494 51.92 -10.92 7.44
CA LEU A 494 50.66 -10.46 8.04
C LEU A 494 50.95 -9.62 9.29
N ASP A 495 50.01 -8.76 9.68
CA ASP A 495 50.16 -7.92 10.86
C ASP A 495 50.10 -8.74 12.16
N ASN A 496 51.23 -8.84 12.86
CA ASN A 496 51.38 -9.62 14.09
C ASN A 496 50.55 -9.10 15.29
N GLY A 497 49.92 -7.93 15.14
CA GLY A 497 48.97 -7.36 16.10
C GLY A 497 47.51 -7.76 15.82
N GLY A 498 47.27 -8.56 14.79
CA GLY A 498 45.95 -9.01 14.36
C GLY A 498 45.17 -7.95 13.56
N LEU A 499 45.83 -6.94 13.00
CA LEU A 499 45.16 -6.00 12.09
C LEU A 499 44.93 -6.63 10.71
N ALA A 500 43.87 -6.17 10.04
CA ALA A 500 43.52 -6.57 8.69
C ALA A 500 44.67 -6.37 7.69
N THR A 501 44.96 -7.39 6.90
CA THR A 501 45.84 -7.29 5.73
C THR A 501 45.04 -7.61 4.47
N THR A 502 44.75 -6.60 3.66
CA THR A 502 43.89 -6.71 2.47
C THR A 502 44.69 -6.98 1.20
N TYR A 503 44.22 -7.93 0.39
CA TYR A 503 44.73 -8.26 -0.92
C TYR A 503 43.62 -8.13 -1.97
N SER A 504 43.83 -7.30 -2.99
CA SER A 504 42.91 -7.15 -4.12
C SER A 504 43.59 -7.60 -5.41
N PHE A 505 42.83 -8.24 -6.30
CA PHE A 505 43.32 -8.82 -7.55
C PHE A 505 42.20 -8.85 -8.61
N PRO A 506 42.53 -9.00 -9.91
CA PRO A 506 41.50 -9.26 -10.92
C PRO A 506 40.67 -10.48 -10.55
N ALA A 507 39.35 -10.42 -10.77
CA ALA A 507 38.42 -11.46 -10.35
C ALA A 507 38.87 -12.86 -10.80
N LYS A 508 38.83 -13.79 -9.85
CA LYS A 508 39.13 -15.21 -10.02
C LYS A 508 37.85 -16.00 -9.79
N TYR A 509 37.55 -16.94 -10.67
CA TYR A 509 36.35 -17.76 -10.60
C TYR A 509 36.68 -19.05 -9.86
N ILE A 510 36.33 -19.11 -8.58
CA ILE A 510 36.78 -20.17 -7.67
C ILE A 510 35.62 -20.77 -6.90
N ASN A 511 35.72 -22.05 -6.60
CA ASN A 511 34.89 -22.77 -5.63
C ASN A 511 35.73 -23.37 -4.49
N SER A 512 37.05 -23.18 -4.50
CA SER A 512 37.89 -23.40 -3.32
C SER A 512 39.06 -22.43 -3.26
N LEU A 513 39.48 -22.14 -2.03
CA LEU A 513 40.62 -21.30 -1.67
C LEU A 513 41.41 -22.02 -0.58
N ARG A 514 42.69 -22.28 -0.82
CA ARG A 514 43.62 -22.83 0.17
C ARG A 514 44.73 -21.85 0.49
N MET A 515 44.89 -21.49 1.75
CA MET A 515 46.08 -20.78 2.25
C MET A 515 47.08 -21.79 2.81
N THR A 516 48.31 -21.79 2.29
CA THR A 516 49.43 -22.60 2.82
C THR A 516 50.50 -21.67 3.39
N VAL A 517 50.87 -21.87 4.65
CA VAL A 517 51.88 -21.07 5.34
C VAL A 517 53.27 -21.42 4.83
N ASP A 518 53.97 -20.44 4.26
CA ASP A 518 55.31 -20.64 3.70
C ASP A 518 56.39 -20.37 4.75
N GLN A 519 56.27 -19.31 5.55
CA GLN A 519 57.24 -18.93 6.59
C GLN A 519 56.54 -18.33 7.81
N VAL A 520 57.09 -18.60 9.00
CA VAL A 520 56.61 -18.11 10.30
C VAL A 520 57.73 -17.48 11.12
N GLY A 521 57.37 -16.75 12.17
CA GLY A 521 58.32 -16.27 13.18
C GLY A 521 59.11 -17.41 13.85
N GLY A 522 60.35 -17.13 14.27
CA GLY A 522 61.25 -18.16 14.81
C GLY A 522 60.83 -18.82 16.13
N SER A 523 59.78 -18.31 16.78
CA SER A 523 59.19 -18.83 18.02
C SER A 523 57.83 -19.50 17.83
N THR A 524 57.35 -19.60 16.58
CA THR A 524 55.99 -20.08 16.30
C THR A 524 55.85 -21.56 16.61
N ILE A 525 54.86 -21.90 17.44
CA ILE A 525 54.53 -23.30 17.78
C ILE A 525 53.20 -23.73 17.14
N ASN A 526 52.22 -22.82 17.10
CA ASN A 526 50.89 -23.06 16.56
C ASN A 526 50.53 -21.90 15.61
N VAL A 527 50.84 -22.02 14.32
CA VAL A 527 50.41 -20.99 13.37
C VAL A 527 48.90 -21.01 13.18
N GLY A 528 48.29 -19.87 12.84
CA GLY A 528 46.85 -19.77 12.63
C GLY A 528 46.39 -18.37 12.19
N LEU A 529 45.08 -18.15 12.15
CA LEU A 529 44.46 -16.88 11.79
C LEU A 529 43.40 -16.50 12.83
N ALA A 530 43.24 -15.20 13.07
CA ALA A 530 42.08 -14.70 13.77
C ALA A 530 40.84 -14.73 12.87
N GLU A 531 40.97 -14.36 11.59
CA GLU A 531 39.88 -14.33 10.61
C GLU A 531 40.43 -14.36 9.17
N ILE A 532 39.66 -14.91 8.24
CA ILE A 532 39.81 -14.81 6.79
C ILE A 532 38.47 -14.40 6.17
N GLU A 533 38.45 -13.22 5.57
CA GLU A 533 37.31 -12.74 4.79
C GLU A 533 37.63 -12.90 3.29
N VAL A 534 36.66 -13.41 2.53
CA VAL A 534 36.78 -13.64 1.08
C VAL A 534 35.65 -12.89 0.41
N PHE A 535 35.96 -11.93 -0.43
CA PHE A 535 34.98 -11.07 -1.09
C PHE A 535 34.87 -11.41 -2.57
N GLY A 536 33.65 -11.67 -3.00
CA GLY A 536 33.33 -11.96 -4.38
C GLY A 536 31.84 -12.08 -4.62
N SER A 537 31.44 -11.94 -5.88
CA SER A 537 30.10 -12.24 -6.35
C SER A 537 30.03 -13.68 -6.84
N LEU A 538 28.83 -14.22 -7.09
CA LEU A 538 28.71 -15.45 -7.87
C LEU A 538 29.26 -15.22 -9.31
N GLY A 539 29.90 -16.24 -9.89
CA GLY A 539 30.48 -16.16 -11.24
C GLY A 539 29.39 -16.01 -12.32
N THR A 540 29.67 -15.29 -13.41
CA THR A 540 28.68 -15.12 -14.50
C THR A 540 28.23 -16.49 -15.03
N GLY A 541 26.93 -16.76 -14.94
CA GLY A 541 26.31 -18.05 -15.27
C GLY A 541 25.85 -18.88 -14.06
N VAL A 542 25.87 -18.32 -12.85
CA VAL A 542 25.23 -18.92 -11.67
C VAL A 542 23.94 -18.16 -11.36
N ASN A 543 22.88 -18.92 -11.14
CA ASN A 543 21.58 -18.47 -10.71
C ASN A 543 21.65 -17.76 -9.34
N LEU A 544 21.01 -16.60 -9.23
CA LEU A 544 20.92 -15.73 -8.05
C LEU A 544 19.52 -15.87 -7.48
N PRO A 545 19.34 -15.76 -6.15
CA PRO A 545 18.01 -15.83 -5.58
C PRO A 545 17.17 -14.66 -6.11
N PRO A 546 15.91 -14.91 -6.48
CA PRO A 546 15.04 -13.87 -6.97
C PRO A 546 14.62 -12.92 -5.84
N SER A 547 14.05 -11.78 -6.20
CA SER A 547 13.44 -10.81 -5.27
C SER A 547 11.93 -10.87 -5.38
N ALA A 548 11.24 -11.15 -4.27
CA ALA A 548 9.79 -11.01 -4.17
C ALA A 548 9.41 -9.52 -4.02
N ASP A 549 8.34 -9.12 -4.68
CA ASP A 549 7.64 -7.85 -4.48
C ASP A 549 6.14 -8.20 -4.36
N ALA A 550 5.58 -7.98 -3.19
CA ALA A 550 4.19 -8.30 -2.84
C ALA A 550 3.20 -7.17 -3.21
N GLY A 551 3.69 -6.09 -3.84
CA GLY A 551 2.89 -4.94 -4.22
C GLY A 551 2.55 -4.02 -3.04
N GLN A 552 1.78 -2.97 -3.33
CA GLN A 552 1.41 -1.97 -2.32
C GLN A 552 0.31 -2.47 -1.38
N ASP A 553 0.34 -1.99 -0.13
CA ASP A 553 -0.75 -2.13 0.82
C ASP A 553 -2.07 -1.59 0.23
N GLN A 554 -3.18 -2.29 0.50
CA GLN A 554 -4.48 -1.93 -0.05
C GLN A 554 -5.50 -1.65 1.04
N ILE A 555 -6.44 -0.74 0.76
CA ILE A 555 -7.61 -0.50 1.60
C ILE A 555 -8.86 -0.82 0.78
N VAL A 556 -9.66 -1.78 1.25
CA VAL A 556 -10.84 -2.29 0.54
C VAL A 556 -12.04 -2.38 1.48
N LEU A 557 -13.26 -2.36 0.94
CA LEU A 557 -14.47 -2.62 1.73
C LEU A 557 -14.69 -4.13 1.92
N GLU A 558 -15.39 -4.52 2.98
CA GLU A 558 -15.76 -5.93 3.18
C GLU A 558 -16.60 -6.51 2.02
N GLY A 559 -16.36 -7.76 1.66
CA GLY A 559 -17.05 -8.43 0.54
C GLY A 559 -16.54 -8.08 -0.86
N VAL A 560 -15.61 -7.13 -1.00
CA VAL A 560 -14.98 -6.77 -2.29
C VAL A 560 -13.98 -7.84 -2.71
N SER A 561 -13.86 -8.08 -4.02
CA SER A 561 -12.78 -8.91 -4.58
C SER A 561 -11.46 -8.16 -4.54
N VAL A 562 -10.43 -8.76 -3.95
CA VAL A 562 -9.08 -8.22 -3.79
C VAL A 562 -8.14 -9.02 -4.67
N GLN A 563 -7.23 -8.35 -5.37
CA GLN A 563 -6.13 -8.96 -6.10
C GLN A 563 -4.81 -8.61 -5.42
N LEU A 564 -4.00 -9.60 -5.08
CA LEU A 564 -2.60 -9.36 -4.69
C LEU A 564 -1.76 -9.22 -5.96
N ASP A 565 -0.72 -8.39 -5.95
CA ASP A 565 0.11 -8.14 -7.14
C ASP A 565 1.56 -8.55 -6.88
N GLY A 566 1.99 -9.64 -7.50
CA GLY A 566 3.36 -10.14 -7.41
C GLY A 566 4.24 -9.71 -8.59
N SER A 567 3.70 -8.94 -9.54
CA SER A 567 4.32 -8.73 -10.86
C SER A 567 5.61 -7.91 -10.82
N GLY A 568 5.87 -7.17 -9.74
CA GLY A 568 7.15 -6.49 -9.49
C GLY A 568 8.30 -7.43 -9.12
N SER A 569 8.02 -8.71 -8.84
CA SER A 569 9.04 -9.70 -8.51
C SER A 569 9.97 -9.94 -9.68
N SER A 570 11.27 -10.02 -9.42
CA SER A 570 12.29 -10.11 -10.47
C SER A 570 13.41 -11.08 -10.09
N ASP A 571 14.00 -11.69 -11.12
CA ASP A 571 15.19 -12.52 -10.98
C ASP A 571 16.41 -11.78 -11.56
N PRO A 572 17.53 -11.66 -10.82
CA PRO A 572 18.74 -11.01 -11.32
C PRO A 572 19.39 -11.68 -12.54
N ASN A 573 19.11 -12.96 -12.79
CA ASN A 573 19.51 -13.70 -13.99
C ASN A 573 18.41 -13.75 -15.04
N ASN A 574 17.26 -13.17 -14.76
CA ASN A 574 16.08 -13.13 -15.60
C ASN A 574 15.47 -14.54 -15.83
N ASP A 575 15.68 -15.45 -14.87
CA ASP A 575 15.11 -16.78 -14.86
C ASP A 575 13.60 -16.75 -14.53
N PRO A 576 12.79 -17.70 -15.04
CA PRO A 576 11.35 -17.73 -14.79
C PRO A 576 11.01 -17.98 -13.31
N LEU A 577 10.08 -17.20 -12.76
CA LEU A 577 9.67 -17.29 -11.36
C LEU A 577 8.42 -18.15 -11.13
N ASN A 578 8.44 -18.93 -10.06
CA ASN A 578 7.28 -19.50 -9.40
C ASN A 578 6.94 -18.65 -8.18
N TYR A 579 5.65 -18.58 -7.84
CA TYR A 579 5.14 -17.72 -6.77
C TYR A 579 4.53 -18.57 -5.67
N LEU A 580 4.63 -18.10 -4.43
CA LEU A 580 3.95 -18.71 -3.29
C LEU A 580 3.49 -17.64 -2.31
N TRP A 581 2.19 -17.41 -2.30
CA TRP A 581 1.52 -16.54 -1.36
C TRP A 581 1.11 -17.32 -0.11
N THR A 582 1.43 -16.73 1.05
CA THR A 582 1.05 -17.25 2.37
C THR A 582 0.36 -16.16 3.17
N GLN A 583 -0.89 -16.38 3.57
CA GLN A 583 -1.52 -15.49 4.54
C GLN A 583 -0.93 -15.74 5.93
N VAL A 584 -0.43 -14.68 6.57
CA VAL A 584 0.27 -14.76 7.87
C VAL A 584 -0.51 -14.13 9.03
N SER A 585 -1.47 -13.24 8.74
CA SER A 585 -2.31 -12.59 9.76
C SER A 585 -3.73 -12.28 9.24
N GLY A 586 -4.64 -12.04 10.19
CA GLY A 586 -6.04 -11.71 9.94
C GLY A 586 -6.95 -12.93 9.71
N SER A 587 -8.22 -12.66 9.40
CA SER A 587 -9.22 -13.65 9.03
C SER A 587 -8.79 -14.43 7.80
N ASN A 588 -8.75 -15.76 7.91
CA ASN A 588 -8.35 -16.63 6.79
C ASN A 588 -9.28 -16.45 5.58
N VAL A 589 -8.71 -16.09 4.45
CA VAL A 589 -9.39 -16.02 3.15
C VAL A 589 -8.92 -17.15 2.24
N LEU A 590 -9.73 -17.49 1.24
CA LEU A 590 -9.36 -18.47 0.22
C LEU A 590 -8.84 -17.72 -1.00
N LEU A 591 -7.53 -17.79 -1.24
CA LEU A 591 -6.94 -17.32 -2.49
C LEU A 591 -7.40 -18.20 -3.66
N SER A 592 -7.59 -17.60 -4.83
CA SER A 592 -8.01 -18.29 -6.06
C SER A 592 -7.03 -19.39 -6.46
N ASP A 593 -5.73 -19.08 -6.42
CA ASP A 593 -4.62 -20.03 -6.38
C ASP A 593 -3.39 -19.29 -5.83
N ASN A 594 -2.83 -19.77 -4.72
CA ASN A 594 -1.74 -19.08 -4.04
C ASN A 594 -0.38 -19.20 -4.75
N THR A 595 -0.33 -19.81 -5.94
CA THR A 595 0.89 -19.92 -6.76
C THR A 595 0.86 -19.05 -8.01
N LEU A 596 -0.20 -18.27 -8.21
CA LEU A 596 -0.27 -17.27 -9.27
C LEU A 596 0.54 -16.03 -8.92
N ILE A 597 0.98 -15.31 -9.95
CA ILE A 597 1.60 -13.99 -9.82
C ILE A 597 0.64 -13.06 -9.08
N ASN A 598 -0.60 -12.99 -9.56
CA ASN A 598 -1.64 -12.09 -9.05
C ASN A 598 -2.89 -12.87 -8.58
N PRO A 599 -2.85 -13.53 -7.41
CA PRO A 599 -4.01 -14.27 -6.90
C PRO A 599 -5.10 -13.31 -6.42
N THR A 600 -6.33 -13.81 -6.38
CA THR A 600 -7.50 -13.04 -5.92
C THR A 600 -8.19 -13.70 -4.75
N PHE A 601 -8.89 -12.93 -3.92
CA PHE A 601 -9.79 -13.45 -2.88
C PHE A 601 -10.95 -12.48 -2.63
N THR A 602 -12.00 -12.93 -1.95
CA THR A 602 -13.08 -12.05 -1.50
C THR A 602 -12.82 -11.61 -0.06
N ALA A 603 -12.82 -10.30 0.19
CA ALA A 603 -12.61 -9.73 1.51
C ALA A 603 -13.65 -10.27 2.52
N PRO A 604 -13.24 -10.61 3.77
CA PRO A 604 -14.15 -11.10 4.80
C PRO A 604 -15.31 -10.13 5.06
N THR A 605 -16.51 -10.66 5.28
CA THR A 605 -17.74 -9.89 5.56
C THR A 605 -18.17 -10.00 7.01
N GLY A 606 -18.91 -9.00 7.51
CA GLY A 606 -19.47 -8.99 8.86
C GLY A 606 -18.48 -8.52 9.92
N LEU A 607 -17.50 -7.70 9.52
CA LEU A 607 -16.47 -7.18 10.40
C LEU A 607 -17.05 -6.19 11.42
N LEU A 608 -16.65 -6.31 12.69
CA LEU A 608 -17.08 -5.40 13.78
C LEU A 608 -16.23 -4.12 13.88
N GLN A 609 -15.10 -4.09 13.19
CA GLN A 609 -14.15 -2.99 13.03
C GLN A 609 -13.24 -3.31 11.84
N ASN A 610 -12.45 -2.36 11.36
CA ASN A 610 -11.47 -2.63 10.30
C ASN A 610 -10.54 -3.77 10.70
N GLU A 611 -10.24 -4.64 9.74
CA GLU A 611 -9.36 -5.79 9.93
C GLU A 611 -8.20 -5.72 8.95
N GLN A 612 -6.99 -6.06 9.41
CA GLN A 612 -5.82 -6.20 8.54
C GLN A 612 -5.57 -7.67 8.24
N LEU A 613 -5.51 -7.99 6.95
CA LEU A 613 -5.00 -9.27 6.44
C LEU A 613 -3.57 -9.03 5.96
N VAL A 614 -2.63 -9.84 6.41
CA VAL A 614 -1.23 -9.72 5.95
C VAL A 614 -0.89 -10.96 5.16
N PHE A 615 -0.34 -10.76 3.96
CA PHE A 615 0.14 -11.80 3.08
C PHE A 615 1.64 -11.64 2.88
N GLU A 616 2.35 -12.76 2.83
CA GLU A 616 3.75 -12.84 2.43
C GLU A 616 3.85 -13.51 1.07
N LEU A 617 4.61 -12.92 0.16
CA LEU A 617 5.02 -13.51 -1.11
C LEU A 617 6.47 -14.00 -1.00
N VAL A 618 6.69 -15.22 -1.46
CA VAL A 618 8.00 -15.76 -1.77
C VAL A 618 8.01 -16.19 -3.23
N VAL A 619 9.10 -15.90 -3.95
CA VAL A 619 9.29 -16.36 -5.33
C VAL A 619 10.50 -17.29 -5.43
N ASP A 620 10.47 -18.26 -6.35
CA ASP A 620 11.57 -19.18 -6.62
C ASP A 620 11.83 -19.34 -8.12
N ASP A 621 13.09 -19.47 -8.52
CA ASP A 621 13.50 -19.61 -9.93
C ASP A 621 13.66 -21.09 -10.36
N GLY A 622 13.13 -22.02 -9.56
CA GLY A 622 13.33 -23.47 -9.71
C GLY A 622 14.63 -24.03 -9.11
N SER A 623 15.55 -23.18 -8.64
CA SER A 623 16.79 -23.57 -7.96
C SER A 623 17.03 -22.84 -6.64
N LEU A 624 16.69 -21.54 -6.55
CA LEU A 624 16.82 -20.69 -5.37
C LEU A 624 15.49 -19.99 -5.05
N VAL A 625 15.35 -19.55 -3.80
CA VAL A 625 14.11 -18.98 -3.24
C VAL A 625 14.43 -17.59 -2.66
N SER A 626 13.55 -16.62 -2.87
CA SER A 626 13.67 -15.26 -2.36
C SER A 626 13.51 -15.17 -0.84
N SER A 627 13.91 -14.03 -0.25
CA SER A 627 13.30 -13.60 1.01
C SER A 627 11.82 -13.29 0.80
N ALA A 628 11.00 -13.44 1.85
CA ALA A 628 9.60 -13.06 1.80
C ALA A 628 9.46 -11.53 1.77
N ASP A 629 8.54 -11.05 0.94
CA ASP A 629 8.02 -9.68 0.99
C ASP A 629 6.56 -9.70 1.43
N SER A 630 6.04 -8.62 2.03
CA SER A 630 4.71 -8.61 2.64
C SER A 630 3.83 -7.46 2.17
N VAL A 631 2.54 -7.75 2.02
CA VAL A 631 1.49 -6.77 1.73
C VAL A 631 0.38 -6.85 2.79
N THR A 632 -0.10 -5.68 3.22
CA THR A 632 -1.20 -5.53 4.16
C THR A 632 -2.47 -5.08 3.44
N ILE A 633 -3.52 -5.88 3.53
CA ILE A 633 -4.86 -5.53 3.08
C ILE A 633 -5.68 -5.09 4.28
N THR A 634 -5.96 -3.79 4.37
CA THR A 634 -6.88 -3.23 5.35
C THR A 634 -8.31 -3.34 4.83
N VAL A 635 -9.04 -4.33 5.33
CA VAL A 635 -10.46 -4.50 5.05
C VAL A 635 -11.23 -3.57 5.97
N SER A 636 -11.70 -2.47 5.41
CA SER A 636 -12.59 -1.53 6.06
C SER A 636 -13.94 -2.20 6.27
N SER A 637 -14.36 -2.30 7.53
CA SER A 637 -15.70 -2.80 7.82
C SER A 637 -16.72 -1.78 7.29
N ASN A 638 -17.77 -2.25 6.62
CA ASN A 638 -18.85 -1.39 6.07
C ASN A 638 -19.70 -0.70 7.16
N GLN A 639 -19.23 -0.64 8.42
CA GLN A 639 -19.92 -0.21 9.64
C GLN A 639 -21.32 0.35 9.38
N TYR A 640 -22.27 -0.58 9.22
CA TYR A 640 -23.61 -0.33 9.67
C TYR A 640 -23.47 0.04 11.15
N SER A 641 -23.70 1.30 11.50
CA SER A 641 -23.65 1.73 12.89
C SER A 641 -24.86 1.12 13.62
N ASN A 642 -24.77 0.93 14.94
CA ASN A 642 -25.98 0.66 15.72
C ASN A 642 -26.83 1.92 15.72
N ILE A 643 -27.82 1.96 14.84
CA ILE A 643 -28.73 3.10 14.67
C ILE A 643 -29.87 3.10 15.69
N ALA A 644 -30.00 2.07 16.54
CA ALA A 644 -31.10 1.98 17.50
C ALA A 644 -31.15 3.16 18.47
N ALA A 645 -29.98 3.64 18.92
CA ALA A 645 -29.85 4.80 19.80
C ALA A 645 -30.34 6.11 19.16
N GLY A 646 -30.35 6.19 17.82
CA GLY A 646 -30.87 7.32 17.06
C GLY A 646 -32.38 7.30 16.84
N ALA A 647 -33.08 6.24 17.26
CA ALA A 647 -34.52 6.11 17.06
C ALA A 647 -35.35 6.85 18.12
N ILE A 648 -36.47 7.44 17.70
CA ILE A 648 -37.58 7.77 18.60
C ILE A 648 -38.29 6.46 18.96
N VAL A 649 -38.08 6.00 20.19
CA VAL A 649 -38.62 4.73 20.69
C VAL A 649 -39.92 4.90 21.48
N SER A 650 -40.86 3.96 21.30
CA SER A 650 -42.07 3.86 22.13
C SER A 650 -42.48 2.40 22.32
N ALA A 651 -43.27 2.11 23.35
CA ALA A 651 -43.67 0.74 23.69
C ALA A 651 -45.18 0.64 23.96
N SER A 652 -45.71 -0.60 23.92
CA SER A 652 -47.09 -0.91 24.33
C SER A 652 -47.40 -0.44 25.74
N SER A 653 -46.45 -0.67 26.65
CA SER A 653 -46.42 -0.14 28.00
C SER A 653 -44.99 -0.09 28.55
N GLU A 654 -44.78 0.72 29.58
CA GLU A 654 -43.49 0.85 30.25
C GLU A 654 -43.67 1.12 31.76
N ASN A 655 -42.74 0.60 32.57
CA ASN A 655 -42.79 0.77 34.01
C ASN A 655 -41.95 1.98 34.47
N THR A 656 -42.56 3.17 34.40
CA THR A 656 -41.93 4.42 34.83
C THR A 656 -41.65 4.49 36.34
N SER A 657 -42.35 3.70 37.16
CA SER A 657 -42.15 3.69 38.62
C SER A 657 -40.82 3.05 39.05
N THR A 658 -40.26 2.20 38.19
CA THR A 658 -38.96 1.53 38.36
C THR A 658 -37.96 1.92 37.27
N THR A 659 -38.25 2.98 36.50
CA THR A 659 -37.40 3.49 35.40
C THR A 659 -37.13 2.52 34.25
N GLN A 660 -37.96 1.49 34.10
CA GLN A 660 -37.87 0.50 33.03
C GLN A 660 -38.64 0.97 31.78
N THR A 661 -38.15 2.06 31.18
CA THR A 661 -38.79 2.74 30.04
C THR A 661 -38.33 2.19 28.71
N ALA A 662 -39.06 2.49 27.62
CA ALA A 662 -38.73 2.02 26.27
C ALA A 662 -37.31 2.42 25.82
N VAL A 663 -36.83 3.60 26.24
CA VAL A 663 -35.47 4.11 25.96
C VAL A 663 -34.38 3.19 26.51
N LYS A 664 -34.67 2.42 27.57
CA LYS A 664 -33.72 1.45 28.13
C LYS A 664 -33.46 0.25 27.25
N ALA A 665 -34.24 0.05 26.20
CA ALA A 665 -33.94 -0.96 25.21
C ALA A 665 -32.94 -0.48 24.15
N ILE A 666 -32.60 0.81 24.06
CA ILE A 666 -31.75 1.37 22.98
C ILE A 666 -30.57 2.18 23.52
N ASP A 667 -30.20 2.01 24.80
CA ASP A 667 -29.22 2.86 25.47
C ASP A 667 -27.78 2.30 25.43
N GLY A 668 -27.58 1.20 24.69
CA GLY A 668 -26.30 0.54 24.48
C GLY A 668 -25.84 -0.30 25.68
N VAL A 669 -26.75 -0.67 26.59
CA VAL A 669 -26.46 -1.41 27.81
C VAL A 669 -27.31 -2.68 27.90
N ALA A 670 -26.78 -3.79 27.37
CA ALA A 670 -27.40 -5.12 27.41
C ALA A 670 -27.45 -5.83 28.78
N THR A 671 -27.61 -5.10 29.88
CA THR A 671 -27.71 -5.65 31.25
C THR A 671 -29.06 -5.36 31.88
N GLY A 672 -29.48 -6.14 32.87
CA GLY A 672 -30.82 -5.98 33.45
C GLY A 672 -31.01 -6.66 34.81
N TYR A 673 -32.25 -6.85 35.22
CA TYR A 673 -32.59 -7.59 36.44
C TYR A 673 -32.16 -9.06 36.29
N PRO A 674 -31.44 -9.65 37.26
CA PRO A 674 -31.42 -9.28 38.68
C PRO A 674 -30.32 -8.32 39.11
N VAL A 675 -29.39 -7.96 38.23
CA VAL A 675 -28.24 -7.10 38.56
C VAL A 675 -28.68 -5.65 38.73
N ASP A 676 -29.31 -5.08 37.71
CA ASP A 676 -29.85 -3.73 37.75
C ASP A 676 -31.08 -3.62 36.84
N HIS A 677 -32.25 -3.69 37.46
CA HIS A 677 -33.53 -3.49 36.77
C HIS A 677 -33.71 -2.10 36.13
N THR A 678 -32.87 -1.10 36.40
CA THR A 678 -33.03 0.25 35.82
C THR A 678 -32.41 0.39 34.42
N ARG A 679 -31.79 -0.68 33.92
CA ARG A 679 -31.08 -0.75 32.63
C ARG A 679 -31.85 -1.49 31.54
N GLU A 680 -33.10 -1.85 31.77
CA GLU A 680 -33.91 -2.65 30.84
C GLU A 680 -35.27 -2.01 30.60
N TRP A 681 -35.87 -2.24 29.43
CA TRP A 681 -37.29 -1.96 29.21
C TRP A 681 -38.12 -3.11 29.78
N ALA A 682 -39.22 -2.79 30.48
CA ALA A 682 -40.20 -3.77 30.92
C ALA A 682 -41.62 -3.20 30.85
N THR A 683 -42.54 -4.03 30.35
CA THR A 683 -43.98 -3.74 30.31
C THR A 683 -44.62 -3.77 31.70
N VAL A 684 -45.89 -3.33 31.79
CA VAL A 684 -46.70 -3.39 33.01
C VAL A 684 -47.83 -4.41 32.85
N GLY A 685 -47.57 -5.66 33.22
CA GLY A 685 -48.56 -6.74 33.21
C GLY A 685 -48.83 -7.34 31.83
N GLU A 686 -47.92 -7.17 30.86
CA GLU A 686 -48.10 -7.63 29.48
C GLU A 686 -47.21 -8.84 29.13
N GLY A 687 -47.69 -9.64 28.18
CA GLY A 687 -47.00 -10.80 27.61
C GLY A 687 -47.13 -10.79 26.09
N ALA A 688 -47.62 -11.87 25.48
CA ALA A 688 -47.91 -11.90 24.05
C ALA A 688 -48.81 -10.72 23.61
N GLY A 689 -48.41 -10.00 22.57
CA GLY A 689 -49.03 -8.78 22.06
C GLY A 689 -48.33 -7.48 22.49
N ALA A 690 -47.39 -7.53 23.44
CA ALA A 690 -46.52 -6.39 23.74
C ALA A 690 -45.67 -6.00 22.53
N TRP A 691 -45.36 -4.71 22.39
CA TRP A 691 -44.59 -4.21 21.25
C TRP A 691 -43.64 -3.07 21.63
N LEU A 692 -42.58 -2.92 20.82
CA LEU A 692 -41.59 -1.84 20.87
C LEU A 692 -41.41 -1.29 19.46
N ASP A 693 -41.60 0.02 19.30
CA ASP A 693 -41.43 0.76 18.05
C ASP A 693 -40.16 1.58 18.09
N LEU A 694 -39.38 1.49 17.02
CA LEU A 694 -38.25 2.37 16.72
C LEU A 694 -38.60 3.16 15.45
N ASN A 695 -38.57 4.49 15.52
CA ASN A 695 -38.83 5.37 14.37
C ASN A 695 -37.65 6.30 14.16
N TRP A 696 -37.12 6.35 12.94
CA TRP A 696 -36.02 7.23 12.57
C TRP A 696 -36.54 8.42 11.76
N SER A 697 -35.86 9.57 11.86
CA SER A 697 -36.13 10.75 11.02
C SER A 697 -35.75 10.52 9.56
N ASP A 698 -34.73 9.70 9.35
CA ASP A 698 -34.13 9.41 8.05
C ASP A 698 -34.40 7.95 7.64
N ALA A 699 -34.24 7.68 6.35
CA ALA A 699 -34.26 6.32 5.83
C ALA A 699 -32.90 5.65 6.13
N TYR A 700 -32.95 4.41 6.56
CA TYR A 700 -31.77 3.59 6.83
C TYR A 700 -31.86 2.27 6.13
N THR A 701 -30.77 1.86 5.52
CA THR A 701 -30.61 0.54 4.94
C THR A 701 -30.08 -0.41 6.01
N ILE A 702 -30.92 -1.36 6.44
CA ILE A 702 -30.64 -2.30 7.54
C ILE A 702 -30.70 -3.74 7.05
N ASP A 703 -29.93 -4.63 7.68
CA ASP A 703 -29.92 -6.07 7.39
C ASP A 703 -29.83 -6.95 8.64
N ARG A 704 -29.62 -6.35 9.81
CA ARG A 704 -29.40 -7.07 11.07
C ARG A 704 -30.02 -6.36 12.26
N VAL A 705 -30.59 -7.16 13.16
CA VAL A 705 -31.06 -6.74 14.49
C VAL A 705 -30.54 -7.71 15.53
N VAL A 706 -30.06 -7.20 16.65
CA VAL A 706 -29.61 -7.98 17.81
C VAL A 706 -30.53 -7.71 18.98
N LEU A 707 -31.03 -8.76 19.62
CA LEU A 707 -32.00 -8.68 20.71
C LEU A 707 -31.44 -9.34 21.97
N TYR A 708 -31.61 -8.67 23.11
CA TYR A 708 -31.23 -9.20 24.41
C TYR A 708 -32.49 -9.26 25.28
N ASP A 709 -32.92 -10.48 25.64
CA ASP A 709 -34.02 -10.63 26.59
C ASP A 709 -33.62 -10.07 27.97
N ARG A 710 -34.61 -9.85 28.83
CA ARG A 710 -34.34 -9.54 30.22
C ARG A 710 -33.69 -10.76 30.87
N PRO A 711 -32.57 -10.62 31.61
CA PRO A 711 -31.82 -11.75 32.18
C PRO A 711 -32.50 -12.41 33.40
N ASN A 712 -33.84 -12.38 33.46
CA ASN A 712 -34.61 -12.86 34.59
C ASN A 712 -35.26 -14.23 34.31
N GLY A 713 -35.41 -15.05 35.35
CA GLY A 713 -35.93 -16.41 35.20
C GLY A 713 -37.45 -16.55 35.01
N ALA A 714 -38.21 -15.45 34.90
CA ALA A 714 -39.67 -15.45 34.91
C ALA A 714 -40.29 -14.99 33.59
N ASP A 715 -39.72 -13.97 32.96
CA ASP A 715 -40.23 -13.28 31.78
C ASP A 715 -39.37 -13.63 30.55
N HIS A 716 -39.83 -14.59 29.73
CA HIS A 716 -39.11 -15.07 28.54
C HIS A 716 -39.90 -14.77 27.25
N ILE A 717 -39.26 -14.14 26.26
CA ILE A 717 -39.78 -14.03 24.89
C ILE A 717 -39.47 -15.32 24.12
N GLN A 718 -40.52 -16.05 23.73
CA GLN A 718 -40.40 -17.33 23.01
C GLN A 718 -40.55 -17.20 21.50
N SER A 719 -41.24 -16.16 21.03
CA SER A 719 -41.20 -15.73 19.63
C SER A 719 -41.67 -14.28 19.51
N ALA A 720 -41.17 -13.60 18.48
CA ALA A 720 -41.60 -12.25 18.13
C ALA A 720 -41.61 -12.06 16.61
N LEU A 721 -42.14 -10.93 16.16
CA LEU A 721 -42.20 -10.53 14.77
C LEU A 721 -41.63 -9.12 14.63
N LEU A 722 -40.62 -8.96 13.77
CA LEU A 722 -40.18 -7.65 13.30
C LEU A 722 -41.04 -7.25 12.10
N SER A 723 -41.60 -6.04 12.12
CA SER A 723 -42.33 -5.44 11.01
C SER A 723 -41.69 -4.11 10.63
N PHE A 724 -41.54 -3.83 9.34
CA PHE A 724 -40.77 -2.68 8.84
C PHE A 724 -41.64 -1.70 8.07
N SER A 725 -41.18 -0.45 7.91
CA SER A 725 -41.92 0.61 7.20
C SER A 725 -42.19 0.31 5.71
N ASP A 726 -41.35 -0.53 5.08
CA ASP A 726 -41.52 -1.01 3.70
C ASP A 726 -42.66 -2.04 3.56
N GLY A 727 -43.29 -2.45 4.69
CA GLY A 727 -44.37 -3.43 4.75
C GLY A 727 -43.90 -4.88 4.87
N SER A 728 -42.59 -5.13 4.90
CA SER A 728 -42.02 -6.46 5.08
C SER A 728 -42.01 -6.89 6.55
N THR A 729 -41.81 -8.19 6.79
CA THR A 729 -41.70 -8.75 8.15
C THR A 729 -40.61 -9.82 8.24
N VAL A 730 -40.06 -10.01 9.44
CA VAL A 730 -39.08 -11.06 9.77
C VAL A 730 -39.49 -11.73 11.08
N ALA A 731 -39.58 -13.06 11.10
CA ALA A 731 -39.90 -13.82 12.29
C ALA A 731 -38.67 -13.96 13.19
N VAL A 732 -38.88 -13.82 14.50
CA VAL A 732 -37.85 -13.94 15.53
C VAL A 732 -38.17 -15.17 16.39
N GLY A 733 -37.15 -16.02 16.59
CA GLY A 733 -37.24 -17.19 17.45
C GLY A 733 -37.29 -16.86 18.95
N ALA A 734 -37.10 -17.87 19.80
CA ALA A 734 -36.97 -17.65 21.23
C ALA A 734 -35.66 -16.89 21.52
N LEU A 735 -35.74 -15.86 22.36
CA LEU A 735 -34.55 -15.12 22.81
C LEU A 735 -33.81 -15.91 23.90
N ASP A 736 -32.54 -15.59 24.16
CA ASP A 736 -31.84 -16.16 25.31
C ASP A 736 -32.37 -15.57 26.62
N ASN A 737 -33.10 -16.37 27.39
CA ASN A 737 -33.67 -15.98 28.69
C ASN A 737 -32.61 -15.56 29.74
N ALA A 738 -31.33 -15.87 29.53
CA ALA A 738 -30.26 -15.37 30.38
C ALA A 738 -29.80 -13.94 30.01
N GLY A 739 -30.44 -13.30 29.03
CA GLY A 739 -30.06 -11.99 28.49
C GLY A 739 -28.85 -12.05 27.57
N GLY A 740 -28.55 -13.23 27.01
CA GLY A 740 -27.54 -13.38 25.97
C GLY A 740 -28.00 -12.83 24.63
N MET A 741 -27.02 -12.58 23.76
CA MET A 741 -27.24 -12.08 22.41
C MET A 741 -28.11 -13.03 21.57
N THR A 742 -29.17 -12.50 20.95
CA THR A 742 -29.92 -13.20 19.90
C THR A 742 -29.89 -12.38 18.62
N GLU A 743 -29.06 -12.80 17.66
CA GLU A 743 -28.88 -12.12 16.37
C GLU A 743 -29.92 -12.59 15.34
N VAL A 744 -30.48 -11.64 14.59
CA VAL A 744 -31.45 -11.86 13.52
C VAL A 744 -30.96 -11.12 12.27
N VAL A 745 -30.46 -11.89 11.30
CA VAL A 745 -29.99 -11.38 9.99
C VAL A 745 -31.06 -11.62 8.93
N PHE A 746 -31.24 -10.67 8.02
CA PHE A 746 -32.20 -10.73 6.93
C PHE A 746 -31.69 -9.99 5.69
N ALA A 747 -32.34 -10.20 4.53
CA ALA A 747 -32.01 -9.45 3.32
C ALA A 747 -32.20 -7.95 3.56
N GLN A 748 -31.19 -7.19 3.14
CA GLN A 748 -31.07 -5.74 3.27
C GLN A 748 -32.37 -5.02 2.83
N ARG A 749 -32.75 -3.99 3.57
CA ARG A 749 -33.94 -3.18 3.28
C ARG A 749 -33.81 -1.77 3.82
N THR A 750 -34.34 -0.82 3.06
CA THR A 750 -34.45 0.58 3.47
C THR A 750 -35.71 0.79 4.32
N VAL A 751 -35.54 1.30 5.54
CA VAL A 751 -36.63 1.53 6.49
C VAL A 751 -36.55 2.90 7.14
N THR A 752 -37.70 3.43 7.55
CA THR A 752 -37.84 4.61 8.42
C THR A 752 -38.44 4.23 9.77
N SER A 753 -38.97 3.01 9.91
CA SER A 753 -39.41 2.47 11.19
C SER A 753 -39.36 0.95 11.23
N MET A 754 -39.23 0.43 12.45
CA MET A 754 -39.28 -0.98 12.79
C MET A 754 -40.13 -1.18 14.05
N ARG A 755 -40.96 -2.23 14.06
CA ARG A 755 -41.72 -2.67 15.23
C ARG A 755 -41.35 -4.10 15.59
N LEU A 756 -40.95 -4.32 16.82
CA LEU A 756 -40.95 -5.66 17.44
C LEU A 756 -42.31 -5.92 18.07
N THR A 757 -42.96 -7.03 17.72
CA THR A 757 -44.20 -7.49 18.37
C THR A 757 -43.97 -8.88 18.98
N VAL A 758 -44.15 -9.01 20.30
CA VAL A 758 -44.03 -10.29 20.99
C VAL A 758 -45.22 -11.18 20.64
N GLU A 759 -44.97 -12.37 20.09
CA GLU A 759 -46.04 -13.28 19.68
C GLU A 759 -46.30 -14.37 20.73
N GLN A 760 -45.26 -14.89 21.37
CA GLN A 760 -45.36 -15.92 22.41
C GLN A 760 -44.39 -15.65 23.56
N THR A 761 -44.82 -15.96 24.77
CA THR A 761 -44.03 -15.85 25.99
C THR A 761 -44.12 -17.13 26.80
N ALA A 762 -43.17 -17.36 27.72
CA ALA A 762 -43.33 -18.40 28.72
C ALA A 762 -44.61 -18.20 29.54
N SER A 763 -45.20 -19.30 30.04
CA SER A 763 -46.45 -19.27 30.81
C SER A 763 -46.34 -18.56 32.17
N THR A 764 -45.12 -18.24 32.59
CA THR A 764 -44.79 -17.54 33.84
C THR A 764 -44.54 -16.04 33.63
N SER A 765 -44.46 -15.58 32.38
CA SER A 765 -44.17 -14.18 32.07
C SER A 765 -45.30 -13.27 32.53
N THR A 766 -44.93 -12.18 33.20
CA THR A 766 -45.82 -11.16 33.76
C THR A 766 -45.48 -9.76 33.23
N ASN A 767 -44.20 -9.46 32.98
CA ASN A 767 -43.75 -8.15 32.47
C ASN A 767 -42.70 -8.37 31.37
N ILE A 768 -43.11 -8.69 30.15
CA ILE A 768 -42.14 -8.90 29.07
C ILE A 768 -41.36 -7.61 28.73
N GLY A 769 -40.17 -7.73 28.16
CA GLY A 769 -39.35 -6.58 27.76
C GLY A 769 -38.00 -7.01 27.20
N LEU A 770 -37.07 -6.07 27.06
CA LEU A 770 -35.71 -6.31 26.56
C LEU A 770 -34.68 -5.61 27.45
N ALA A 771 -33.51 -6.22 27.58
CA ALA A 771 -32.33 -5.55 28.11
C ALA A 771 -31.75 -4.58 27.08
N GLU A 772 -31.72 -4.95 25.79
CA GLU A 772 -31.24 -4.10 24.70
C GLU A 772 -31.77 -4.60 23.34
N ILE A 773 -31.88 -3.70 22.36
CA ILE A 773 -32.07 -3.97 20.95
C ILE A 773 -31.08 -3.11 20.15
N GLU A 774 -30.24 -3.76 19.38
CA GLU A 774 -29.29 -3.11 18.46
C GLU A 774 -29.81 -3.29 17.03
N VAL A 775 -29.80 -2.22 16.24
CA VAL A 775 -30.23 -2.24 14.84
C VAL A 775 -29.06 -1.75 14.01
N TYR A 776 -28.58 -2.58 13.09
CA TYR A 776 -27.42 -2.24 12.29
C TYR A 776 -27.89 -1.79 10.91
N GLY A 777 -27.57 -0.54 10.55
CA GLY A 777 -27.76 0.00 9.21
C GLY A 777 -26.95 1.25 8.91
N THR A 778 -27.03 1.71 7.67
CA THR A 778 -26.44 2.98 7.18
C THR A 778 -27.56 3.89 6.76
N ARG A 779 -27.36 5.21 6.88
CA ARG A 779 -28.34 6.18 6.39
C ARG A 779 -28.39 6.07 4.86
N ASP A 780 -29.59 5.91 4.31
CA ASP A 780 -29.81 5.89 2.86
C ASP A 780 -29.92 7.36 2.40
N ASP A 781 -28.81 7.90 1.92
CA ASP A 781 -28.67 9.29 1.47
C ASP A 781 -28.88 9.47 -0.04
N GLY A 782 -29.12 8.36 -0.78
CA GLY A 782 -29.27 8.39 -2.23
C GLY A 782 -27.98 8.74 -2.96
N VAL A 783 -26.82 8.51 -2.33
CA VAL A 783 -25.50 8.73 -2.96
C VAL A 783 -25.20 7.62 -3.95
N ASN A 784 -24.80 8.04 -5.15
CA ASN A 784 -24.24 7.18 -6.18
C ASN A 784 -22.89 6.63 -5.69
N LEU A 785 -22.73 5.33 -5.68
CA LEU A 785 -21.50 4.64 -5.32
C LEU A 785 -20.77 4.29 -6.61
N ARG A 786 -19.50 4.68 -6.68
CA ARG A 786 -18.64 4.47 -7.85
C ARG A 786 -18.72 3.02 -8.37
N PRO A 787 -18.90 2.79 -9.69
CA PRO A 787 -18.85 1.46 -10.27
C PRO A 787 -17.44 0.87 -10.21
N THR A 788 -17.32 -0.45 -10.26
CA THR A 788 -16.04 -1.17 -10.24
C THR A 788 -15.78 -1.82 -11.61
N ALA A 789 -14.63 -1.52 -12.23
CA ALA A 789 -14.17 -2.21 -13.43
C ALA A 789 -13.50 -3.54 -13.06
N ASP A 790 -13.75 -4.56 -13.88
CA ASP A 790 -13.02 -5.82 -13.89
C ASP A 790 -12.65 -6.10 -15.36
N ALA A 791 -11.38 -6.00 -15.73
CA ALA A 791 -10.84 -6.18 -17.07
C ALA A 791 -10.68 -7.68 -17.45
N GLY A 792 -11.03 -8.58 -16.54
CA GLY A 792 -10.82 -10.00 -16.69
C GLY A 792 -9.36 -10.41 -16.53
N PRO A 793 -9.08 -11.72 -16.55
CA PRO A 793 -7.74 -12.23 -16.28
C PRO A 793 -6.77 -11.98 -17.44
N ASP A 794 -5.48 -11.83 -17.09
CA ASP A 794 -4.36 -11.81 -18.02
C ASP A 794 -4.35 -13.03 -18.96
N GLN A 795 -3.85 -12.82 -20.18
CA GLN A 795 -3.86 -13.84 -21.23
C GLN A 795 -2.49 -14.04 -21.86
N SER A 796 -2.12 -15.30 -22.10
CA SER A 796 -0.95 -15.68 -22.89
C SER A 796 -1.38 -16.30 -24.20
N VAL A 797 -0.94 -15.71 -25.31
CA VAL A 797 -1.33 -16.11 -26.68
C VAL A 797 -0.12 -16.20 -27.60
N LEU A 798 -0.25 -16.86 -28.74
CA LEU A 798 0.77 -16.83 -29.79
C LEU A 798 0.54 -15.63 -30.70
N GLU A 799 1.62 -15.13 -31.32
CA GLU A 799 1.46 -14.09 -32.34
C GLU A 799 0.49 -14.53 -33.47
N GLY A 800 -0.42 -13.64 -33.84
CA GLY A 800 -1.47 -13.91 -34.82
C GLY A 800 -2.77 -14.55 -34.28
N ASP A 801 -2.84 -14.91 -32.99
CA ASP A 801 -4.07 -15.41 -32.37
C ASP A 801 -5.15 -14.33 -32.22
N LEU A 802 -6.42 -14.74 -32.20
CA LEU A 802 -7.54 -13.87 -31.84
C LEU A 802 -7.64 -13.77 -30.32
N VAL A 803 -7.46 -12.57 -29.78
CA VAL A 803 -7.56 -12.24 -28.35
C VAL A 803 -8.94 -11.63 -28.08
N SER A 804 -9.60 -12.04 -27.01
CA SER A 804 -10.87 -11.46 -26.54
C SER A 804 -10.69 -10.97 -25.12
N LEU A 805 -10.92 -9.68 -24.89
CA LEU A 805 -11.02 -9.12 -23.53
C LEU A 805 -12.44 -9.36 -23.00
N ASP A 806 -12.62 -9.41 -21.68
CA ASP A 806 -13.92 -9.68 -21.07
C ASP A 806 -14.12 -8.85 -19.79
N GLY A 807 -14.89 -7.77 -19.92
CA GLY A 807 -15.28 -6.90 -18.82
C GLY A 807 -16.58 -7.29 -18.12
N SER A 808 -17.13 -8.49 -18.39
CA SER A 808 -18.48 -8.84 -17.93
C SER A 808 -18.64 -8.97 -16.41
N ALA A 809 -17.54 -8.98 -15.66
CA ALA A 809 -17.54 -9.01 -14.21
C ALA A 809 -17.62 -7.62 -13.54
N SER A 810 -17.46 -6.53 -14.30
CA SER A 810 -17.66 -5.17 -13.79
C SER A 810 -19.06 -4.98 -13.22
N SER A 811 -19.19 -4.21 -12.14
CA SER A 811 -20.47 -4.03 -11.45
C SER A 811 -20.59 -2.65 -10.81
N ASP A 812 -21.83 -2.19 -10.70
CA ASP A 812 -22.17 -1.00 -9.93
C ASP A 812 -22.76 -1.40 -8.54
N PRO A 813 -22.29 -0.80 -7.42
CA PRO A 813 -22.80 -1.14 -6.08
C PRO A 813 -24.26 -0.76 -5.84
N ASN A 814 -24.81 0.23 -6.55
CA ASN A 814 -26.24 0.55 -6.52
C ASN A 814 -27.07 -0.31 -7.49
N GLY A 815 -26.40 -1.07 -8.36
CA GLY A 815 -27.00 -1.88 -9.41
C GLY A 815 -27.38 -1.10 -10.66
N ASP A 816 -26.80 0.08 -10.85
CA ASP A 816 -27.03 0.92 -12.01
C ASP A 816 -26.38 0.33 -13.29
N PRO A 817 -26.93 0.64 -14.48
CA PRO A 817 -26.36 0.15 -15.74
C PRO A 817 -25.02 0.81 -16.05
N ILE A 818 -23.98 0.01 -16.28
CA ILE A 818 -22.63 0.49 -16.60
C ILE A 818 -22.29 0.46 -18.10
N ASN A 819 -21.50 1.42 -18.55
CA ASN A 819 -20.86 1.50 -19.86
C ASN A 819 -19.40 1.08 -19.74
N TYR A 820 -18.76 0.72 -20.86
CA TYR A 820 -17.40 0.20 -20.90
C TYR A 820 -16.52 1.10 -21.76
N GLN A 821 -15.26 1.28 -21.37
CA GLN A 821 -14.25 1.94 -22.18
C GLN A 821 -12.89 1.26 -22.01
N TRP A 822 -12.42 0.67 -23.10
CA TRP A 822 -11.12 0.01 -23.19
C TRP A 822 -10.08 0.91 -23.85
N LEU A 823 -8.89 0.98 -23.25
CA LEU A 823 -7.73 1.71 -23.76
C LEU A 823 -6.51 0.78 -23.78
N GLN A 824 -5.75 0.77 -24.88
CA GLN A 824 -4.43 0.13 -24.85
C GLN A 824 -3.42 1.12 -24.28
N VAL A 825 -2.73 0.72 -23.21
CA VAL A 825 -1.83 1.58 -22.43
C VAL A 825 -0.38 1.38 -22.85
N SER A 826 0.01 0.15 -23.20
CA SER A 826 1.38 -0.19 -23.60
C SER A 826 1.45 -1.32 -24.63
N GLY A 827 2.67 -1.53 -25.17
CA GLY A 827 2.98 -2.55 -26.17
C GLY A 827 2.71 -2.13 -27.61
N ILE A 828 2.92 -3.05 -28.56
CA ILE A 828 2.63 -2.83 -29.98
C ILE A 828 1.15 -2.47 -30.19
N PRO A 829 0.82 -1.33 -30.83
CA PRO A 829 -0.57 -0.90 -31.02
C PRO A 829 -1.42 -1.90 -31.82
N VAL A 830 -2.59 -2.26 -31.29
CA VAL A 830 -3.61 -3.09 -31.96
C VAL A 830 -4.92 -2.33 -32.17
N THR A 831 -5.82 -2.88 -32.99
CA THR A 831 -7.16 -2.30 -33.20
C THR A 831 -8.23 -3.20 -32.58
N LEU A 832 -8.95 -2.68 -31.58
CA LEU A 832 -10.06 -3.38 -30.93
C LEU A 832 -11.32 -3.39 -31.82
N SER A 833 -12.05 -4.50 -31.81
CA SER A 833 -13.31 -4.68 -32.55
C SER A 833 -14.46 -3.77 -32.06
N GLY A 834 -14.34 -3.23 -30.85
CA GLY A 834 -15.29 -2.29 -30.25
C GLY A 834 -14.90 -1.92 -28.82
N SER A 835 -14.06 -0.90 -28.65
CA SER A 835 -13.51 -0.49 -27.35
C SER A 835 -14.56 -0.04 -26.31
N MET A 836 -15.82 0.12 -26.70
CA MET A 836 -16.93 0.47 -25.78
C MET A 836 -17.89 -0.71 -25.52
N THR A 837 -17.44 -1.94 -25.78
CA THR A 837 -18.24 -3.15 -25.57
C THR A 837 -17.72 -3.91 -24.36
N VAL A 838 -18.60 -4.73 -23.76
CA VAL A 838 -18.22 -5.59 -22.63
C VAL A 838 -17.09 -6.56 -22.99
N SER A 839 -17.02 -7.04 -24.25
CA SER A 839 -16.00 -8.01 -24.66
C SER A 839 -15.41 -7.68 -26.05
N PRO A 840 -14.49 -6.70 -26.16
CA PRO A 840 -13.80 -6.41 -27.41
C PRO A 840 -12.78 -7.50 -27.76
N SER A 841 -12.37 -7.54 -29.02
CA SER A 841 -11.35 -8.50 -29.51
C SER A 841 -10.36 -7.84 -30.47
N PHE A 842 -9.18 -8.43 -30.62
CA PHE A 842 -8.15 -8.03 -31.58
C PHE A 842 -7.32 -9.23 -32.04
N ILE A 843 -6.51 -9.06 -33.09
CA ILE A 843 -5.53 -10.07 -33.54
C ILE A 843 -4.16 -9.71 -32.97
N ALA A 844 -3.54 -10.65 -32.25
CA ALA A 844 -2.21 -10.47 -31.67
C ALA A 844 -1.17 -10.09 -32.75
N PRO A 845 -0.28 -9.11 -32.49
CA PRO A 845 0.76 -8.70 -33.42
C PRO A 845 1.62 -9.88 -33.92
N SER A 846 2.04 -9.83 -35.20
CA SER A 846 2.81 -10.90 -35.87
C SER A 846 4.16 -10.43 -36.40
N GLY A 847 5.12 -11.34 -36.50
CA GLY A 847 6.48 -11.08 -36.96
C GLY A 847 7.40 -10.58 -35.84
N LEU A 848 7.13 -10.98 -34.60
CA LEU A 848 7.85 -10.55 -33.40
C LEU A 848 9.25 -11.18 -33.35
N THR A 849 10.29 -10.38 -33.09
CA THR A 849 11.68 -10.86 -32.90
C THR A 849 11.94 -11.38 -31.49
N GLN A 850 11.06 -11.08 -30.55
CA GLN A 850 11.01 -11.56 -29.16
C GLN A 850 9.54 -11.47 -28.67
N SER A 851 9.17 -12.18 -27.60
CA SER A 851 7.82 -12.05 -27.03
C SER A 851 7.52 -10.60 -26.64
N GLU A 852 6.26 -10.21 -26.78
CA GLU A 852 5.76 -8.84 -26.56
C GLU A 852 4.68 -8.86 -25.49
N VAL A 853 4.58 -7.80 -24.69
CA VAL A 853 3.53 -7.62 -23.68
C VAL A 853 2.67 -6.42 -24.08
N LEU A 854 1.35 -6.62 -24.15
CA LEU A 854 0.37 -5.55 -24.39
C LEU A 854 -0.44 -5.35 -23.10
N VAL A 855 -0.63 -4.11 -22.65
CA VAL A 855 -1.48 -3.82 -21.50
C VAL A 855 -2.71 -3.05 -21.96
N PHE A 856 -3.89 -3.49 -21.52
CA PHE A 856 -5.16 -2.82 -21.74
C PHE A 856 -5.76 -2.40 -20.41
N GLU A 857 -6.43 -1.26 -20.41
CA GLU A 857 -7.15 -0.70 -19.28
C GLU A 857 -8.64 -0.70 -19.61
N LEU A 858 -9.47 -1.09 -18.64
CA LEU A 858 -10.91 -0.94 -18.64
C LEU A 858 -11.33 0.09 -17.59
N VAL A 859 -12.10 1.07 -18.02
CA VAL A 859 -12.91 1.92 -17.14
C VAL A 859 -14.39 1.64 -17.42
N VAL A 860 -15.20 1.56 -16.38
CA VAL A 860 -16.66 1.50 -16.49
C VAL A 860 -17.32 2.70 -15.84
N ASP A 861 -18.43 3.18 -16.40
CA ASP A 861 -19.17 4.34 -15.89
C ASP A 861 -20.67 4.05 -15.81
N ASP A 862 -21.35 4.53 -14.79
CA ASP A 862 -22.80 4.38 -14.59
C ASP A 862 -23.60 5.62 -15.10
N ALA A 863 -22.93 6.46 -15.91
CA ALA A 863 -23.36 7.79 -16.35
C ALA A 863 -23.42 8.89 -15.27
N ILE A 864 -23.03 8.60 -14.02
CA ILE A 864 -22.95 9.53 -12.89
C ILE A 864 -21.50 9.63 -12.40
N ASP A 865 -20.82 8.50 -12.21
CA ASP A 865 -19.42 8.35 -11.78
C ASP A 865 -18.68 7.31 -12.64
N SER A 866 -17.34 7.32 -12.59
CA SER A 866 -16.47 6.39 -13.31
C SER A 866 -15.62 5.58 -12.34
N SER A 867 -15.46 4.29 -12.65
CA SER A 867 -14.59 3.40 -11.90
C SER A 867 -13.15 3.89 -11.88
N LEU A 868 -12.38 3.40 -10.90
CA LEU A 868 -10.94 3.33 -11.11
C LEU A 868 -10.66 2.40 -12.30
N PRO A 869 -9.58 2.65 -13.05
CA PRO A 869 -9.17 1.75 -14.12
C PRO A 869 -8.76 0.39 -13.56
N ASP A 870 -9.18 -0.67 -14.25
CA ASP A 870 -8.63 -2.02 -14.06
C ASP A 870 -7.86 -2.45 -15.31
N THR A 871 -6.82 -3.27 -15.17
CA THR A 871 -5.95 -3.62 -16.30
C THR A 871 -5.92 -5.12 -16.59
N VAL A 872 -5.69 -5.45 -17.85
CA VAL A 872 -5.44 -6.81 -18.32
C VAL A 872 -4.20 -6.83 -19.21
N THR A 873 -3.30 -7.75 -18.92
CA THR A 873 -2.04 -7.94 -19.63
C THR A 873 -2.15 -9.11 -20.60
N ILE A 874 -1.73 -8.87 -21.85
CA ILE A 874 -1.69 -9.86 -22.93
C ILE A 874 -0.23 -10.13 -23.30
N THR A 875 0.27 -11.29 -22.90
CA THR A 875 1.61 -11.76 -23.29
C THR A 875 1.54 -12.48 -24.63
N VAL A 876 2.09 -11.88 -25.66
CA VAL A 876 2.17 -12.41 -27.02
C VAL A 876 3.51 -13.09 -27.22
N THR A 877 3.50 -14.42 -27.19
CA THR A 877 4.72 -15.21 -27.35
C THR A 877 5.18 -15.19 -28.81
N SER A 878 6.42 -14.77 -29.04
CA SER A 878 7.02 -14.84 -30.38
C SER A 878 7.20 -16.28 -30.80
N LEU A 879 6.83 -16.58 -32.04
CA LEU A 879 7.06 -17.90 -32.59
C LEU A 879 8.53 -18.13 -33.04
N GLN A 880 9.42 -17.15 -32.95
CA GLN A 880 10.81 -17.27 -33.43
C GLN A 880 11.75 -18.06 -32.50
N ASN A 881 11.37 -18.39 -31.26
CA ASN A 881 12.25 -19.04 -30.27
C ASN A 881 11.90 -20.50 -29.94
N ILE A 882 11.11 -21.21 -30.76
CA ILE A 882 10.74 -22.60 -30.47
C ILE A 882 11.85 -23.57 -30.91
N ASN A 883 12.49 -24.28 -29.96
CA ASN A 883 13.37 -25.41 -30.26
C ASN A 883 12.54 -26.62 -30.72
N VAL A 884 12.61 -26.94 -32.01
CA VAL A 884 11.89 -28.05 -32.63
C VAL A 884 12.68 -29.36 -32.64
N ALA A 885 13.92 -29.39 -32.18
CA ALA A 885 14.75 -30.60 -32.15
C ALA A 885 14.11 -31.77 -31.36
N PRO A 886 13.48 -31.56 -30.17
CA PRO A 886 12.86 -32.65 -29.41
C PRO A 886 11.65 -33.30 -30.11
N THR A 887 11.07 -32.63 -31.10
CA THR A 887 9.94 -33.14 -31.88
C THR A 887 10.38 -34.00 -33.08
N ALA A 888 11.68 -34.06 -33.37
CA ALA A 888 12.22 -34.80 -34.50
C ALA A 888 12.30 -36.31 -34.21
N SER A 889 12.12 -37.11 -35.26
CA SER A 889 12.63 -38.49 -35.27
C SER A 889 14.13 -38.45 -35.54
N VAL A 890 14.94 -38.99 -34.63
CA VAL A 890 16.41 -38.92 -34.71
C VAL A 890 17.03 -40.25 -35.11
N THR A 891 17.99 -40.21 -36.03
CA THR A 891 18.82 -41.36 -36.43
C THR A 891 20.29 -40.95 -36.52
N ALA A 892 21.21 -41.90 -36.39
CA ALA A 892 22.64 -41.65 -36.50
C ALA A 892 23.36 -42.77 -37.26
N SER A 893 24.58 -42.49 -37.73
CA SER A 893 25.47 -43.46 -38.38
C SER A 893 25.77 -44.66 -37.48
N SER A 894 25.99 -44.39 -36.21
CA SER A 894 26.30 -45.33 -35.15
C SER A 894 25.89 -44.75 -33.80
N GLN A 895 25.62 -45.62 -32.82
CA GLN A 895 25.29 -45.22 -31.46
C GLN A 895 25.70 -46.31 -30.47
N ASN A 896 26.15 -45.93 -29.28
CA ASN A 896 26.57 -46.88 -28.25
C ASN A 896 25.42 -47.21 -27.28
N THR A 897 24.65 -48.24 -27.62
CA THR A 897 23.52 -48.71 -26.78
C THR A 897 23.97 -49.39 -25.49
N SER A 898 25.24 -49.80 -25.36
CA SER A 898 25.74 -50.48 -24.16
C SER A 898 25.99 -49.54 -22.98
N THR A 899 26.14 -48.24 -23.26
CA THR A 899 26.37 -47.15 -22.30
C THR A 899 25.27 -46.10 -22.33
N SER A 900 24.15 -46.38 -23.03
CA SER A 900 23.01 -45.47 -23.20
C SER A 900 23.32 -44.16 -23.92
N GLN A 901 24.32 -44.15 -24.81
CA GLN A 901 24.69 -42.99 -25.62
C GLN A 901 24.01 -43.03 -27.00
N THR A 902 22.68 -43.00 -26.98
CA THR A 902 21.83 -43.14 -28.17
C THR A 902 21.53 -41.80 -28.83
N ALA A 903 21.12 -41.81 -30.10
CA ALA A 903 20.94 -40.58 -30.87
C ALA A 903 19.84 -39.65 -30.31
N ASP A 904 18.84 -40.19 -29.61
CA ASP A 904 17.81 -39.42 -28.91
C ASP A 904 18.37 -38.55 -27.78
N LYS A 905 19.56 -38.87 -27.27
CA LYS A 905 20.22 -38.07 -26.23
C LYS A 905 20.74 -36.73 -26.72
N ALA A 906 20.93 -36.57 -28.02
CA ALA A 906 21.32 -35.29 -28.58
C ALA A 906 20.12 -34.35 -28.83
N VAL A 907 18.90 -34.69 -28.42
CA VAL A 907 17.71 -33.84 -28.58
C VAL A 907 16.84 -33.82 -27.32
N ASP A 908 17.40 -34.19 -26.17
CA ASP A 908 16.65 -34.41 -24.94
C ASP A 908 16.57 -33.18 -24.02
N THR A 909 17.00 -32.03 -24.53
CA THR A 909 17.04 -30.71 -23.90
C THR A 909 17.98 -30.64 -22.68
N VAL A 910 19.01 -31.50 -22.65
CA VAL A 910 19.98 -31.57 -21.55
C VAL A 910 21.40 -31.54 -22.16
N PRO A 911 22.02 -30.34 -22.30
CA PRO A 911 23.38 -30.19 -22.83
C PRO A 911 24.44 -30.64 -21.82
N SER A 912 24.52 -31.96 -21.58
CA SER A 912 25.42 -32.60 -20.64
C SER A 912 26.03 -33.88 -21.22
N GLY A 913 27.13 -34.35 -20.63
CA GLY A 913 27.84 -35.51 -21.15
C GLY A 913 29.00 -35.96 -20.26
N TYR A 914 29.82 -36.88 -20.77
CA TYR A 914 31.04 -37.32 -20.11
C TYR A 914 32.02 -36.14 -19.96
N PRO A 915 32.58 -35.89 -18.76
CA PRO A 915 32.77 -36.86 -17.68
C PRO A 915 31.64 -36.97 -16.64
N ASN A 916 30.70 -36.03 -16.60
CA ASN A 916 29.68 -35.94 -15.54
C ASN A 916 28.63 -37.04 -15.66
N ASP A 917 27.91 -37.09 -16.78
CA ASP A 917 26.91 -38.12 -17.06
C ASP A 917 26.96 -38.50 -18.54
N HIS A 918 27.70 -39.57 -18.84
CA HIS A 918 27.81 -40.08 -20.20
C HIS A 918 26.49 -40.64 -20.75
N THR A 919 25.42 -40.76 -19.97
CA THR A 919 24.12 -41.27 -20.45
C THR A 919 23.23 -40.17 -21.06
N ARG A 920 23.70 -38.92 -21.05
CA ARG A 920 23.03 -37.72 -21.57
C ARG A 920 23.57 -37.22 -22.91
N GLU A 921 24.46 -37.97 -23.55
CA GLU A 921 25.06 -37.57 -24.82
C GLU A 921 24.86 -38.65 -25.89
N TRP A 922 24.84 -38.24 -27.15
CA TRP A 922 25.00 -39.19 -28.26
C TRP A 922 26.49 -39.45 -28.48
N ALA A 923 26.86 -40.72 -28.64
CA ALA A 923 28.22 -41.11 -29.04
C ALA A 923 28.18 -42.31 -29.98
N THR A 924 29.01 -42.25 -31.01
CA THR A 924 29.22 -43.37 -31.95
C THR A 924 29.97 -44.54 -31.31
N THR A 925 30.04 -45.67 -32.02
CA THR A 925 30.91 -46.81 -31.66
C THR A 925 32.03 -46.97 -32.69
N GLY A 926 33.18 -46.36 -32.42
CA GLY A 926 34.40 -46.46 -33.21
C GLY A 926 34.43 -45.59 -34.48
N GLU A 927 33.62 -44.51 -34.53
CA GLU A 927 33.57 -43.59 -35.66
C GLU A 927 34.12 -42.20 -35.29
N GLY A 928 34.82 -41.56 -36.23
CA GLY A 928 35.32 -40.19 -36.12
C GLY A 928 34.79 -39.35 -37.29
N ALA A 929 35.70 -38.88 -38.16
CA ALA A 929 35.30 -38.25 -39.41
C ALA A 929 34.43 -39.19 -40.27
N GLY A 930 33.28 -38.69 -40.73
CA GLY A 930 32.25 -39.42 -41.46
C GLY A 930 31.05 -39.86 -40.62
N ALA A 931 31.12 -39.75 -39.29
CA ALA A 931 29.96 -39.94 -38.41
C ALA A 931 28.85 -38.92 -38.73
N TRP A 932 27.59 -39.29 -38.56
CA TRP A 932 26.47 -38.38 -38.80
C TRP A 932 25.29 -38.61 -37.85
N ILE A 933 24.52 -37.55 -37.59
CA ILE A 933 23.23 -37.57 -36.91
C ILE A 933 22.21 -36.79 -37.74
N GLU A 934 20.98 -37.30 -37.86
CA GLU A 934 19.91 -36.75 -38.67
C GLU A 934 18.62 -36.63 -37.85
N LEU A 935 18.04 -35.42 -37.87
CA LEU A 935 16.74 -35.07 -37.32
C LEU A 935 15.74 -34.97 -38.48
N ALA A 936 14.61 -35.67 -38.37
CA ALA A 936 13.55 -35.66 -39.37
C ALA A 936 12.17 -35.33 -38.75
N TRP A 937 11.46 -34.37 -39.31
CA TRP A 937 10.15 -33.93 -38.86
C TRP A 937 9.04 -34.42 -39.79
N SER A 938 7.85 -34.70 -39.22
CA SER A 938 6.67 -35.09 -40.00
C SER A 938 6.08 -33.96 -40.83
N SER A 939 6.36 -32.71 -40.46
CA SER A 939 5.99 -31.48 -41.17
C SER A 939 7.23 -30.59 -41.32
N ALA A 940 7.25 -29.77 -42.37
CA ALA A 940 8.36 -28.85 -42.61
C ALA A 940 8.48 -27.81 -41.48
N GLN A 941 9.71 -27.50 -41.08
CA GLN A 941 10.09 -26.53 -40.05
C GLN A 941 10.87 -25.40 -40.72
N THR A 942 10.57 -24.12 -40.46
CA THR A 942 11.35 -23.01 -41.03
C THR A 942 12.51 -22.64 -40.11
N VAL A 943 13.65 -23.34 -40.29
CA VAL A 943 14.82 -23.24 -39.43
C VAL A 943 15.68 -22.03 -39.80
N ASP A 944 16.10 -21.25 -38.81
CA ASP A 944 16.97 -20.08 -38.97
C ASP A 944 18.12 -20.01 -37.94
N ARG A 945 18.06 -20.78 -36.85
CA ARG A 945 19.11 -20.89 -35.85
C ARG A 945 19.30 -22.32 -35.34
N ILE A 946 20.55 -22.73 -35.14
CA ILE A 946 20.93 -24.07 -34.64
C ILE A 946 22.03 -23.90 -33.60
N LEU A 947 21.94 -24.60 -32.47
CA LEU A 947 23.01 -24.68 -31.48
C LEU A 947 23.53 -26.12 -31.44
N LEU A 948 24.86 -26.27 -31.45
CA LEU A 948 25.53 -27.56 -31.33
C LEU A 948 26.41 -27.57 -30.10
N TYR A 949 26.27 -28.60 -29.27
CA TYR A 949 27.06 -28.79 -28.06
C TYR A 949 27.95 -30.01 -28.26
N ASP A 950 29.27 -29.78 -28.24
CA ASP A 950 30.22 -30.90 -28.23
C ASP A 950 30.09 -31.68 -26.91
N ARG A 951 30.70 -32.85 -26.85
CA ARG A 951 30.78 -33.60 -25.60
C ARG A 951 31.81 -32.92 -24.68
N PRO A 952 31.53 -32.73 -23.38
CA PRO A 952 32.35 -31.92 -22.49
C PRO A 952 33.62 -32.64 -22.00
N ASN A 953 34.41 -33.21 -22.92
CA ASN A 953 35.66 -33.89 -22.60
C ASN A 953 36.79 -33.55 -23.56
N GLY A 954 38.02 -33.53 -23.04
CA GLY A 954 39.20 -33.09 -23.79
C GLY A 954 39.65 -33.98 -24.97
N ASN A 955 38.99 -35.11 -25.25
CA ASN A 955 39.49 -36.12 -26.19
C ASN A 955 38.68 -36.23 -27.49
N ASP A 956 37.41 -35.87 -27.51
CA ASP A 956 36.50 -36.29 -28.58
C ASP A 956 35.90 -35.12 -29.39
N GLN A 957 36.65 -34.03 -29.47
CA GLN A 957 36.21 -32.78 -30.11
C GLN A 957 35.83 -32.93 -31.59
N ILE A 958 34.69 -32.38 -31.98
CA ILE A 958 34.34 -32.13 -33.38
C ILE A 958 35.02 -30.83 -33.85
N VAL A 959 35.97 -30.96 -34.77
CA VAL A 959 36.78 -29.84 -35.27
C VAL A 959 36.10 -29.14 -36.45
N SER A 960 35.34 -29.88 -37.27
CA SER A 960 34.51 -29.32 -38.33
C SER A 960 33.46 -30.34 -38.78
N GLY A 961 32.41 -29.85 -39.41
CA GLY A 961 31.35 -30.66 -39.98
C GLY A 961 30.53 -29.91 -41.02
N THR A 962 29.53 -30.60 -41.55
CA THR A 962 28.61 -30.06 -42.55
C THR A 962 27.17 -30.41 -42.16
N LEU A 963 26.35 -29.38 -41.97
CA LEU A 963 24.90 -29.50 -41.89
C LEU A 963 24.32 -29.60 -43.30
N THR A 964 23.52 -30.63 -43.56
CA THR A 964 22.80 -30.84 -44.82
C THR A 964 21.31 -30.84 -44.56
N PHE A 965 20.56 -30.07 -45.33
CA PHE A 965 19.12 -29.90 -45.18
C PHE A 965 18.33 -30.68 -46.24
N SER A 966 17.06 -30.97 -45.99
CA SER A 966 16.19 -31.72 -46.92
C SER A 966 16.01 -31.07 -48.29
N ASP A 967 16.21 -29.75 -48.39
CA ASP A 967 16.19 -29.00 -49.64
C ASP A 967 17.49 -29.14 -50.47
N GLY A 968 18.49 -29.87 -49.94
CA GLY A 968 19.80 -30.10 -50.54
C GLY A 968 20.82 -29.00 -50.26
N SER A 969 20.47 -27.96 -49.51
CA SER A 969 21.40 -26.93 -49.08
C SER A 969 22.35 -27.45 -47.98
N THR A 970 23.51 -26.82 -47.85
CA THR A 970 24.51 -27.20 -46.84
C THR A 970 25.09 -25.97 -46.14
N VAL A 971 25.44 -26.13 -44.86
CA VAL A 971 26.15 -25.13 -44.05
C VAL A 971 27.35 -25.80 -43.39
N ALA A 972 28.55 -25.25 -43.60
CA ALA A 972 29.75 -25.72 -42.92
C ALA A 972 29.74 -25.22 -41.47
N ILE A 973 30.07 -26.10 -40.53
CA ILE A 973 30.22 -25.75 -39.12
C ILE A 973 31.71 -25.67 -38.76
N ALA A 974 32.04 -24.70 -37.92
CA ALA A 974 33.38 -24.52 -37.37
C ALA A 974 33.63 -25.52 -36.22
N THR A 975 34.78 -25.38 -35.57
CA THR A 975 35.15 -26.17 -34.38
C THR A 975 34.15 -25.93 -33.26
N LEU A 976 33.61 -27.02 -32.70
CA LEU A 976 32.71 -26.95 -31.55
C LEU A 976 33.52 -26.72 -30.26
N ASP A 977 32.88 -26.12 -29.26
CA ASP A 977 33.50 -25.91 -27.95
C ASP A 977 33.72 -27.24 -27.22
N ASN A 978 34.99 -27.63 -27.08
CA ASN A 978 35.40 -28.89 -26.45
C ASN A 978 35.01 -29.02 -24.97
N SER A 979 34.61 -27.92 -24.32
CA SER A 979 34.08 -27.92 -22.96
C SER A 979 32.60 -28.25 -22.88
N GLY A 980 31.93 -28.45 -24.03
CA GLY A 980 30.50 -28.67 -24.14
C GLY A 980 29.68 -27.38 -24.20
N GLY A 981 30.32 -26.22 -24.42
CA GLY A 981 29.63 -24.96 -24.65
C GLY A 981 28.87 -24.93 -25.98
N ALA A 982 27.82 -24.10 -26.04
CA ALA A 982 27.02 -23.92 -27.24
C ALA A 982 27.83 -23.30 -28.38
N THR A 983 27.81 -23.93 -29.54
CA THR A 983 28.27 -23.32 -30.80
C THR A 983 27.05 -22.91 -31.61
N GLU A 984 26.77 -21.61 -31.63
CA GLU A 984 25.60 -21.04 -32.28
C GLU A 984 25.83 -20.81 -33.79
N ILE A 985 24.84 -21.20 -34.60
CA ILE A 985 24.87 -21.15 -36.06
C ILE A 985 23.60 -20.48 -36.56
N PHE A 986 23.76 -19.27 -37.11
CA PHE A 986 22.69 -18.57 -37.83
C PHE A 986 22.66 -18.98 -39.30
N ILE A 987 21.47 -19.27 -39.81
CA ILE A 987 21.24 -19.58 -41.21
C ILE A 987 20.13 -18.70 -41.78
N THR A 988 20.16 -18.44 -43.09
CA THR A 988 18.98 -17.85 -43.74
C THR A 988 17.78 -18.78 -43.54
N PRO A 989 16.63 -18.26 -43.05
CA PRO A 989 15.44 -19.06 -42.76
C PRO A 989 15.09 -19.98 -43.91
N ARG A 990 14.87 -21.27 -43.62
CA ARG A 990 14.58 -22.28 -44.63
C ARG A 990 13.62 -23.34 -44.14
N SER A 991 12.62 -23.64 -44.95
CA SER A 991 11.62 -24.67 -44.66
C SER A 991 12.15 -26.05 -45.01
N VAL A 992 12.39 -26.89 -44.00
CA VAL A 992 13.06 -28.19 -44.12
C VAL A 992 12.31 -29.29 -43.37
N THR A 993 12.30 -30.50 -43.91
CA THR A 993 11.74 -31.70 -43.25
C THR A 993 12.82 -32.56 -42.61
N SER A 994 14.10 -32.28 -42.87
CA SER A 994 15.22 -32.93 -42.21
C SER A 994 16.46 -32.06 -42.19
N LEU A 995 17.29 -32.27 -41.17
CA LEU A 995 18.63 -31.71 -41.01
C LEU A 995 19.58 -32.84 -40.59
N ARG A 996 20.75 -32.93 -41.23
CA ARG A 996 21.80 -33.88 -40.92
C ARG A 996 23.11 -33.18 -40.64
N LEU A 997 23.70 -33.41 -39.47
CA LEU A 997 25.09 -33.10 -39.21
C LEU A 997 25.97 -34.27 -39.68
N THR A 998 26.95 -33.99 -40.55
CA THR A 998 28.04 -34.91 -40.88
C THR A 998 29.34 -34.37 -40.32
N VAL A 999 30.06 -35.18 -39.56
CA VAL A 999 31.34 -34.83 -38.94
C VAL A 999 32.43 -34.92 -40.00
N ASP A 1000 33.09 -33.80 -40.31
CA ASP A 1000 34.12 -33.74 -41.35
C ASP A 1000 35.52 -34.00 -40.77
N GLN A 1001 35.82 -33.46 -39.58
CA GLN A 1001 37.07 -33.65 -38.87
C GLN A 1001 36.83 -33.71 -37.36
N VAL A 1002 37.64 -34.52 -36.67
CA VAL A 1002 37.69 -34.63 -35.21
C VAL A 1002 39.12 -34.42 -34.72
N SER A 1003 39.30 -34.24 -33.41
CA SER A 1003 40.64 -34.13 -32.84
C SER A 1003 41.46 -35.43 -33.06
N PRO A 1004 42.80 -35.39 -33.05
CA PRO A 1004 43.63 -36.58 -33.31
C PRO A 1004 43.47 -37.74 -32.32
N VAL A 1005 42.87 -37.49 -31.16
CA VAL A 1005 42.67 -38.47 -30.09
C VAL A 1005 41.22 -38.98 -30.00
N THR A 1006 40.34 -38.51 -30.88
CA THR A 1006 38.91 -38.86 -30.88
C THR A 1006 38.70 -40.29 -31.32
N LEU A 1007 38.03 -41.08 -30.47
CA LEU A 1007 37.67 -42.47 -30.75
C LEU A 1007 36.20 -42.63 -31.14
N ASN A 1008 35.33 -41.81 -30.54
CA ASN A 1008 33.91 -41.79 -30.81
C ASN A 1008 33.46 -40.33 -30.96
N ALA A 1009 33.10 -39.91 -32.17
CA ALA A 1009 32.42 -38.65 -32.39
C ALA A 1009 31.01 -38.68 -31.76
N GLY A 1010 30.52 -37.52 -31.34
CA GLY A 1010 29.20 -37.39 -30.75
C GLY A 1010 28.87 -35.93 -30.39
N LEU A 1011 27.69 -35.73 -29.81
CA LEU A 1011 27.21 -34.43 -29.32
C LEU A 1011 26.60 -34.61 -27.94
N ALA A 1012 26.74 -33.59 -27.09
CA ALA A 1012 25.92 -33.48 -25.90
C ALA A 1012 24.47 -33.14 -26.28
N GLU A 1013 24.27 -32.18 -27.18
CA GLU A 1013 22.94 -31.67 -27.55
C GLU A 1013 22.96 -31.00 -28.94
N ILE A 1014 21.83 -31.04 -29.65
CA ILE A 1014 21.56 -30.24 -30.84
C ILE A 1014 20.18 -29.59 -30.71
N GLU A 1015 20.17 -28.26 -30.65
CA GLU A 1015 18.95 -27.47 -30.65
C GLU A 1015 18.71 -26.87 -32.02
N VAL A 1016 17.46 -26.91 -32.48
CA VAL A 1016 17.06 -26.40 -33.80
C VAL A 1016 15.90 -25.46 -33.58
N PHE A 1017 16.09 -24.17 -33.85
CA PHE A 1017 15.06 -23.17 -33.68
C PHE A 1017 14.36 -22.94 -35.02
N ALA A 1018 13.04 -23.03 -34.99
CA ALA A 1018 12.21 -22.82 -36.16
C ALA A 1018 11.22 -21.67 -35.93
N THR A 1019 11.08 -20.86 -36.97
CA THR A 1019 10.00 -19.91 -37.18
C THR A 1019 8.82 -20.64 -37.85
N PRO A 1020 7.56 -20.34 -37.52
CA PRO A 1020 6.40 -20.94 -38.20
C PRO A 1020 6.18 -20.48 -39.64
#